data_AF-A0A0C4EDA5-F1
#
_entry.id   AF-A0A0C4EDA5-F1
#
_cell.length_a   1.000
_cell.length_b   1.000
_cell.length_c   1.000
_cell.angle_alpha   90.00
_cell.angle_beta   90.00
_cell.angle_gamma   90.00
#
_symmetry.space_group_name_H-M   'P 1'
#
loop_
_entity.id
_entity.type
_entity.pdbx_description
1 polymer ?
#
loop_
_entity_poly.entity_id
_entity_poly.type
_entity_poly.pdbx_seq_one_letter_code
_entity_poly.pdbx_strand_id
1 'polypeptide(L)'
;MTSSRFDFLQVGRAFVDLNRVPALPTILAIFLGGSNLYSAKGNPENHHADWDGVIVVRTKLDIFTLVNQRRRDLLALLGIATEEMPEFSVPEPSSPLWDQFDALRIAGFTETHSKRSVKVLSLEYFWGPKSTLDILSYKDKRIYPADNLGTAKISRVQQATRLPSGLLVLHDQLVYQSPPTACVHGHKSSFASFGVTADLIVSGTCLFGNLSYGRQIKSRILSSYSAATQRHATIQSFARHTRFSTDFIDWLSKELSDLNRLDPLTLPRPSCACPCFPKKASFLYGMTNTTRELAVQDFSERAKRVPLVVFRLVQQGLFQSHQRPHSVFSSNSSTYEVLVPAVEGDGTKLFAKQSRHQLQEISGATTAAVYYPRIHVPRLTSSGDLLYPFFDGITEAELRMSFIHGGRSHWPSLELLLYAEMVKAEDTLRAYRTCLGGMEGKEQTVPPKEGIQRFLRSRVVDDARFTEFYRDGFYISGKSISMEKFLTLPWKVNGAVYPSLRTLFRNALEVLHPQSTQMQTCPIAFGLGDAHGANVMISSSSSPDNSREIIYVDHEVAGFHAILLDLAKPLYNDIFFETLYADVLPATEDIVYEMDEESINVRFTPRVDDVTQAVFEIKTRYLLQPLCEFILELGGNLERNVTLLSNALLLCATLTRNYGASYPTLFMNMATGIVLSTANDWKKFYSCLRFLGLDA
;
A
#
# COMPACT_ATOMS: atom_id res chain seq x y z
N MET A 1 -31.08 -16.17 40.42
CA MET A 1 -29.79 -16.77 40.06
C MET A 1 -28.85 -15.65 39.64
N THR A 2 -27.93 -15.25 40.50
CA THR A 2 -26.88 -14.29 40.17
C THR A 2 -25.88 -15.00 39.25
N SER A 3 -25.85 -14.61 37.97
CA SER A 3 -24.82 -15.06 37.03
C SER A 3 -23.44 -14.82 37.65
N SER A 4 -22.64 -15.87 37.81
CA SER A 4 -21.26 -15.76 38.29
C SER A 4 -20.50 -14.88 37.31
N ARG A 5 -20.04 -13.71 37.76
CA ARG A 5 -19.23 -12.78 36.94
C ARG A 5 -18.07 -13.55 36.31
N PHE A 6 -17.99 -13.53 34.99
CA PHE A 6 -16.89 -14.16 34.24
C PHE A 6 -15.56 -13.53 34.65
N ASP A 7 -14.64 -14.34 35.18
CA ASP A 7 -13.33 -13.88 35.64
C ASP A 7 -12.31 -13.99 34.49
N PHE A 8 -12.17 -12.90 33.72
CA PHE A 8 -11.19 -12.80 32.64
C PHE A 8 -9.74 -13.00 33.12
N LEU A 9 -9.44 -12.74 34.40
CA LEU A 9 -8.12 -12.97 34.97
C LEU A 9 -7.83 -14.47 35.11
N GLN A 10 -8.81 -15.26 35.57
CA GLN A 10 -8.69 -16.70 35.69
C GLN A 10 -8.46 -17.35 34.32
N VAL A 11 -9.21 -16.94 33.30
CA VAL A 11 -9.05 -17.43 31.92
C VAL A 11 -7.68 -17.06 31.36
N GLY A 12 -7.22 -15.83 31.57
CA GLY A 12 -5.89 -15.41 31.14
C GLY A 12 -4.75 -16.20 31.78
N ARG A 13 -4.84 -16.49 33.08
CA ARG A 13 -3.84 -17.30 33.81
C ARG A 13 -3.70 -18.73 33.28
N ALA A 14 -4.72 -19.22 32.59
CA ALA A 14 -4.71 -20.53 31.98
C ALA A 14 -3.87 -20.61 30.69
N PHE A 15 -3.51 -19.46 30.12
CA PHE A 15 -2.79 -19.36 28.85
C PHE A 15 -1.28 -19.10 29.00
N VAL A 16 -0.84 -18.66 30.18
CA VAL A 16 0.55 -18.27 30.47
C VAL A 16 0.94 -18.83 31.84
N ASP A 17 2.08 -19.53 31.90
CA ASP A 17 2.59 -20.13 33.16
C ASP A 17 3.24 -19.05 34.05
N LEU A 18 2.41 -18.31 34.79
CA LEU A 18 2.87 -17.21 35.65
C LEU A 18 3.87 -17.64 36.73
N ASN A 19 3.95 -18.94 37.07
CA ASN A 19 4.95 -19.44 38.03
C ASN A 19 6.38 -19.31 37.50
N ARG A 20 6.56 -19.12 36.19
CA ARG A 20 7.87 -18.91 35.56
C ARG A 20 8.32 -17.46 35.55
N VAL A 21 7.42 -16.50 35.78
CA VAL A 21 7.74 -15.06 35.76
C VAL A 21 8.86 -14.69 36.75
N PRO A 22 8.94 -15.23 37.99
CA PRO A 22 10.05 -14.94 38.90
C PRO A 22 11.44 -15.29 38.34
N ALA A 23 11.54 -16.25 37.41
CA ALA A 23 12.79 -16.60 36.74
C ALA A 23 13.17 -15.63 35.60
N LEU A 24 12.27 -14.71 35.25
CA LEU A 24 12.39 -13.71 34.20
C LEU A 24 12.16 -12.30 34.80
N PRO A 25 13.06 -11.82 35.67
CA PRO A 25 12.86 -10.58 36.45
C PRO A 25 12.78 -9.31 35.59
N THR A 26 13.14 -9.41 34.31
CA THR A 26 13.03 -8.32 33.33
C THR A 26 11.59 -8.01 32.93
N ILE A 27 10.66 -8.97 33.09
CA ILE A 27 9.26 -8.79 32.77
C ILE A 27 8.59 -7.95 33.85
N LEU A 28 8.00 -6.82 33.44
CA LEU A 28 7.28 -5.90 34.31
C LEU A 28 5.77 -6.07 34.23
N ALA A 29 5.24 -6.34 33.03
CA ALA A 29 3.82 -6.58 32.83
C ALA A 29 3.55 -7.56 31.68
N ILE A 30 2.45 -8.29 31.78
CA ILE A 30 1.95 -9.18 30.73
C ILE A 30 0.48 -8.86 30.47
N PHE A 31 0.15 -8.42 29.26
CA PHE A 31 -1.22 -8.23 28.81
C PHE A 31 -1.60 -9.35 27.84
N LEU A 32 -2.78 -9.94 28.04
CA LEU A 32 -3.37 -10.90 27.11
C LEU A 32 -4.68 -10.38 26.54
N GLY A 33 -4.90 -10.63 25.25
CA GLY A 33 -6.15 -10.36 24.55
C GLY A 33 -6.30 -11.24 23.31
N GLY A 34 -7.12 -10.78 22.36
CA GLY A 34 -7.44 -11.53 21.14
C GLY A 34 -8.85 -12.13 21.14
N SER A 35 -9.22 -12.71 20.00
CA SER A 35 -10.60 -13.11 19.66
C SER A 35 -11.27 -14.04 20.66
N ASN A 36 -10.51 -14.89 21.36
CA ASN A 36 -11.07 -15.85 22.31
C ASN A 36 -11.40 -15.19 23.67
N LEU A 37 -10.56 -14.28 24.15
CA LEU A 37 -10.87 -13.50 25.35
C LEU A 37 -12.07 -12.55 25.12
N TYR A 38 -12.18 -11.99 23.91
CA TYR A 38 -13.24 -11.06 23.56
C TYR A 38 -14.64 -11.69 23.47
N SER A 39 -14.72 -12.92 22.94
CA SER A 39 -16.00 -13.54 22.59
C SER A 39 -16.73 -14.23 23.75
N ALA A 40 -16.12 -14.35 24.94
CA ALA A 40 -16.64 -15.02 26.14
C ALA A 40 -17.28 -16.42 25.91
N LYS A 41 -16.98 -17.07 24.77
CA LYS A 41 -17.34 -18.47 24.50
C LYS A 41 -16.31 -19.46 25.08
N GLY A 42 -15.28 -18.97 25.74
CA GLY A 42 -14.25 -19.80 26.34
C GLY A 42 -14.79 -20.49 27.59
N ASN A 43 -15.12 -21.78 27.47
CA ASN A 43 -14.97 -22.69 28.61
C ASN A 43 -13.52 -22.50 29.11
N PRO A 44 -13.27 -22.21 30.41
CA PRO A 44 -11.91 -22.11 30.94
C PRO A 44 -11.04 -23.36 30.65
N GLU A 45 -11.66 -24.50 30.33
CA GLU A 45 -10.99 -25.74 29.88
C GLU A 45 -10.49 -25.68 28.42
N ASN A 46 -10.89 -24.69 27.62
CA ASN A 46 -10.50 -24.56 26.21
C ASN A 46 -9.13 -23.87 26.07
N HIS A 47 -8.11 -24.44 26.71
CA HIS A 47 -6.71 -23.95 26.70
C HIS A 47 -6.07 -23.97 25.30
N HIS A 48 -6.73 -24.59 24.32
CA HIS A 48 -6.26 -24.76 22.95
C HIS A 48 -6.63 -23.61 22.01
N ALA A 49 -7.04 -22.47 22.54
CA ALA A 49 -7.49 -21.34 21.73
C ALA A 49 -6.34 -20.38 21.38
N ASP A 50 -6.30 -19.83 20.17
CA ASP A 50 -5.33 -18.81 19.74
C ASP A 50 -5.40 -17.55 20.61
N TRP A 51 -4.25 -16.92 20.89
CA TRP A 51 -4.24 -15.63 21.59
C TRP A 51 -3.06 -14.73 21.17
N ASP A 52 -3.27 -13.43 21.38
CA ASP A 52 -2.27 -12.39 21.19
C ASP A 52 -1.94 -11.74 22.54
N GLY A 53 -0.68 -11.37 22.75
CA GLY A 53 -0.24 -10.75 24.01
C GLY A 53 0.81 -9.67 23.83
N VAL A 54 1.08 -8.99 24.93
CA VAL A 54 2.09 -7.94 25.06
C VAL A 54 2.86 -8.18 26.35
N ILE A 55 4.19 -8.30 26.23
CA ILE A 55 5.11 -8.35 27.36
C ILE A 55 5.82 -7.00 27.42
N VAL A 56 5.78 -6.37 28.58
CA VAL A 56 6.51 -5.13 28.84
C VAL A 56 7.70 -5.45 29.74
N VAL A 57 8.89 -5.10 29.29
CA VAL A 57 10.14 -5.19 30.05
C VAL A 57 10.60 -3.79 30.45
N ARG A 58 11.63 -3.69 31.30
CA ARG A 58 12.10 -2.39 31.79
C ARG A 58 12.77 -1.55 30.69
N THR A 59 13.82 -2.10 30.07
CA THR A 59 14.62 -1.39 29.07
C THR A 59 14.63 -2.15 27.74
N LYS A 60 15.03 -1.49 26.66
CA LYS A 60 15.22 -2.15 25.37
C LYS A 60 16.30 -3.25 25.40
N LEU A 61 17.34 -3.08 26.22
CA LEU A 61 18.36 -4.12 26.45
C LEU A 61 17.76 -5.38 27.10
N ASP A 62 16.72 -5.22 27.91
CA ASP A 62 16.00 -6.36 28.49
C ASP A 62 15.21 -7.13 27.43
N ILE A 63 14.78 -6.50 26.33
CA ILE A 63 14.19 -7.20 25.18
C ILE A 63 15.24 -8.14 24.57
N PHE A 64 16.44 -7.62 24.29
CA PHE A 64 17.55 -8.42 23.77
C PHE A 64 17.89 -9.59 24.69
N THR A 65 18.03 -9.33 25.99
CA THR A 65 18.33 -10.36 27.00
C THR A 65 17.24 -11.43 27.04
N LEU A 66 15.97 -11.02 27.11
CA LEU A 66 14.84 -11.94 27.20
C LEU A 66 14.74 -12.85 25.96
N VAL A 67 14.97 -12.30 24.77
CA VAL A 67 14.71 -12.99 23.50
C VAL A 67 15.91 -13.74 22.95
N ASN A 68 17.12 -13.21 23.10
CA ASN A 68 18.33 -13.86 22.60
C ASN A 68 18.97 -14.77 23.67
N GLN A 69 18.96 -14.37 24.94
CA GLN A 69 19.68 -15.10 26.00
C GLN A 69 18.76 -15.99 26.84
N ARG A 70 17.49 -15.59 27.04
CA ARG A 70 16.50 -16.33 27.84
C ARG A 70 15.34 -16.88 27.00
N ARG A 71 15.58 -17.11 25.69
CA ARG A 71 14.56 -17.52 24.72
C ARG A 71 13.78 -18.75 25.18
N ARG A 72 14.48 -19.80 25.64
CA ARG A 72 13.85 -21.05 26.07
C ARG A 72 12.87 -20.83 27.22
N ASP A 73 13.24 -19.99 28.18
CA ASP A 73 12.38 -19.66 29.32
C ASP A 73 11.17 -18.84 28.88
N LEU A 74 11.36 -17.89 27.96
CA LEU A 74 10.28 -17.12 27.36
C LEU A 74 9.29 -18.03 26.61
N LEU A 75 9.78 -18.93 25.75
CA LEU A 75 8.90 -19.85 25.00
C LEU A 75 8.14 -20.78 25.96
N ALA A 76 8.79 -21.27 27.01
CA ALA A 76 8.15 -22.08 28.04
C ALA A 76 7.06 -21.30 28.80
N LEU A 77 7.32 -20.02 29.16
CA LEU A 77 6.32 -19.13 29.76
C LEU A 77 5.07 -18.98 28.85
N LEU A 78 5.29 -18.89 27.53
CA LEU A 78 4.24 -18.72 26.52
C LEU A 78 3.57 -20.03 26.09
N GLY A 79 4.09 -21.17 26.52
CA GLY A 79 3.66 -22.50 26.06
C GLY A 79 3.93 -22.74 24.57
N ILE A 80 4.91 -22.08 23.97
CA ILE A 80 5.29 -22.26 22.56
C ILE A 80 6.20 -23.48 22.44
N ALA A 81 5.71 -24.51 21.77
CA ALA A 81 6.46 -25.74 21.46
C ALA A 81 7.22 -25.63 20.12
N THR A 82 6.65 -24.92 19.14
CA THR A 82 7.26 -24.72 17.83
C THR A 82 7.19 -23.25 17.44
N GLU A 83 8.34 -22.60 17.26
CA GLU A 83 8.39 -21.20 16.83
C GLU A 83 8.03 -21.04 15.35
N GLU A 84 7.37 -19.94 14.99
CA GLU A 84 7.13 -19.59 13.58
C GLU A 84 8.46 -19.22 12.88
N MET A 85 9.45 -18.68 13.59
CA MET A 85 10.75 -18.29 13.04
C MET A 85 11.88 -18.49 14.08
N PRO A 86 12.46 -19.70 14.19
CA PRO A 86 13.49 -20.02 15.19
C PRO A 86 14.78 -19.19 15.04
N GLU A 87 15.13 -18.81 13.80
CA GLU A 87 16.34 -18.04 13.49
C GLU A 87 16.21 -16.54 13.79
N PHE A 88 15.03 -16.07 14.18
CA PHE A 88 14.81 -14.65 14.47
C PHE A 88 15.56 -14.22 15.73
N SER A 89 16.50 -13.27 15.60
CA SER A 89 17.23 -12.67 16.72
C SER A 89 16.99 -11.16 16.82
N VAL A 90 17.04 -10.63 18.05
CA VAL A 90 17.06 -9.18 18.29
C VAL A 90 18.43 -8.63 17.86
N PRO A 91 18.49 -7.53 17.09
CA PRO A 91 19.76 -6.85 16.82
C PRO A 91 20.49 -6.49 18.11
N GLU A 92 21.81 -6.55 18.10
CA GLU A 92 22.62 -6.08 19.24
C GLU A 92 22.54 -4.55 19.40
N PRO A 93 22.80 -3.99 20.59
CA PRO A 93 22.83 -2.53 20.79
C PRO A 93 23.80 -1.77 19.89
N SER A 94 24.85 -2.43 19.40
CA SER A 94 25.82 -1.90 18.43
C SER A 94 25.29 -1.84 16.99
N SER A 95 24.16 -2.51 16.71
CA SER A 95 23.58 -2.57 15.38
C SER A 95 22.95 -1.24 14.98
N PRO A 96 23.11 -0.79 13.72
CA PRO A 96 22.39 0.38 13.21
C PRO A 96 20.86 0.21 13.19
N LEU A 97 20.38 -1.05 13.29
CA LEU A 97 18.96 -1.35 13.41
C LEU A 97 18.44 -1.17 14.83
N TRP A 98 19.32 -1.01 15.83
CA TRP A 98 18.91 -0.93 17.23
C TRP A 98 17.84 0.14 17.39
N ASP A 99 18.08 1.37 16.96
CA ASP A 99 17.15 2.49 17.14
C ASP A 99 15.92 2.48 16.22
N GLN A 100 15.82 1.52 15.29
CA GLN A 100 14.74 1.46 14.29
C GLN A 100 13.49 0.70 14.76
N PHE A 101 13.51 0.11 15.96
CA PHE A 101 12.35 -0.59 16.52
C PHE A 101 12.13 -0.23 17.99
N ASP A 102 10.87 -0.21 18.41
CA ASP A 102 10.44 -0.03 19.80
C ASP A 102 10.02 -1.36 20.44
N ALA A 103 9.57 -2.28 19.60
CA ALA A 103 9.07 -3.59 19.99
C ALA A 103 9.52 -4.66 19.00
N LEU A 104 9.34 -5.92 19.38
CA LEU A 104 9.48 -7.05 18.45
C LEU A 104 8.31 -8.01 18.58
N ARG A 105 8.12 -8.84 17.56
CA ARG A 105 7.12 -9.92 17.55
C ARG A 105 7.78 -11.29 17.70
N ILE A 106 7.29 -12.09 18.64
CA ILE A 106 7.56 -13.53 18.73
C ILE A 106 6.24 -14.28 18.59
N ALA A 107 6.25 -15.37 17.85
CA ALA A 107 5.09 -16.23 17.76
C ALA A 107 5.48 -17.66 17.45
N GLY A 108 4.55 -18.55 17.73
CA GLY A 108 4.68 -19.98 17.51
C GLY A 108 3.39 -20.70 17.82
N PHE A 109 3.50 -22.02 17.93
CA PHE A 109 2.39 -22.92 18.16
C PHE A 109 2.66 -23.75 19.42
N THR A 110 1.59 -24.01 20.16
CA THR A 110 1.56 -25.00 21.24
C THR A 110 1.64 -26.43 20.68
N GLU A 111 1.81 -27.42 21.56
CA GLU A 111 1.73 -28.85 21.19
C GLU A 111 0.36 -29.22 20.57
N THR A 112 -0.69 -28.47 20.90
CA THR A 112 -2.04 -28.66 20.34
C THR A 112 -2.31 -27.79 19.13
N HIS A 113 -1.26 -27.27 18.48
CA HIS A 113 -1.33 -26.45 17.27
C HIS A 113 -2.06 -25.10 17.42
N SER A 114 -2.32 -24.67 18.65
CA SER A 114 -2.89 -23.35 18.95
C SER A 114 -1.82 -22.28 18.80
N LYS A 115 -2.13 -21.18 18.13
CA LYS A 115 -1.19 -20.08 17.86
C LYS A 115 -1.02 -19.18 19.07
N ARG A 116 0.21 -18.75 19.30
CA ARG A 116 0.63 -17.83 20.36
C ARG A 116 1.45 -16.73 19.72
N SER A 117 1.11 -15.47 19.97
CA SER A 117 1.80 -14.33 19.35
C SER A 117 1.93 -13.20 20.36
N VAL A 118 3.16 -12.83 20.71
CA VAL A 118 3.43 -11.75 21.65
C VAL A 118 4.27 -10.65 21.02
N LYS A 119 3.99 -9.42 21.45
CA LYS A 119 4.90 -8.29 21.23
C LYS A 119 5.67 -8.02 22.51
N VAL A 120 6.98 -7.91 22.42
CA VAL A 120 7.84 -7.54 23.55
C VAL A 120 8.31 -6.11 23.35
N LEU A 121 8.06 -5.24 24.33
CA LEU A 121 8.37 -3.80 24.28
C LEU A 121 8.96 -3.34 25.61
N SER A 122 9.74 -2.26 25.58
CA SER A 122 10.27 -1.64 26.78
C SER A 122 9.30 -0.63 27.39
N LEU A 123 9.38 -0.44 28.70
CA LEU A 123 8.64 0.60 29.42
C LEU A 123 9.08 2.00 28.99
N GLU A 124 10.36 2.15 28.58
CA GLU A 124 10.95 3.39 28.08
C GLU A 124 10.13 4.03 26.95
N TYR A 125 9.49 3.21 26.10
CA TYR A 125 8.62 3.68 25.02
C TYR A 125 7.54 4.65 25.53
N PHE A 126 6.94 4.35 26.69
CA PHE A 126 5.83 5.12 27.24
C PHE A 126 6.24 6.42 27.93
N TRP A 127 7.55 6.63 28.17
CA TRP A 127 8.06 7.87 28.77
C TRP A 127 8.15 9.02 27.77
N GLY A 128 8.25 8.73 26.47
CA GLY A 128 8.31 9.72 25.40
C GLY A 128 6.93 10.12 24.86
N PRO A 129 6.85 11.22 24.07
CA PRO A 129 5.65 11.62 23.34
C PRO A 129 5.42 10.83 22.04
N LYS A 130 5.97 9.61 21.93
CA LYS A 130 5.85 8.78 20.72
C LYS A 130 4.40 8.35 20.51
N SER A 131 3.93 8.45 19.26
CA SER A 131 2.63 7.93 18.81
C SER A 131 2.75 6.79 17.81
N THR A 132 3.90 6.67 17.14
CA THR A 132 4.29 5.50 16.34
C THR A 132 4.85 4.42 17.26
N LEU A 133 4.65 3.15 16.93
CA LEU A 133 5.25 1.99 17.59
C LEU A 133 5.89 1.11 16.52
N ASP A 134 7.21 1.15 16.43
CA ASP A 134 7.95 0.43 15.40
C ASP A 134 8.21 -1.01 15.85
N ILE A 135 7.59 -1.99 15.17
CA ILE A 135 7.62 -3.40 15.58
C ILE A 135 8.50 -4.19 14.62
N LEU A 136 9.63 -4.70 15.12
CA LEU A 136 10.46 -5.65 14.38
C LEU A 136 9.73 -6.99 14.24
N SER A 137 9.55 -7.43 12.99
CA SER A 137 8.70 -8.57 12.62
C SER A 137 9.30 -9.31 11.43
N TYR A 138 9.14 -10.63 11.41
CA TYR A 138 9.36 -11.44 10.20
C TYR A 138 8.07 -11.60 9.36
N LYS A 139 6.92 -11.16 9.87
CA LYS A 139 5.65 -11.14 9.13
C LYS A 139 5.37 -9.78 8.53
N ASP A 140 5.00 -9.77 7.26
CA ASP A 140 4.63 -8.58 6.50
C ASP A 140 3.10 -8.41 6.48
N LYS A 141 2.52 -7.94 7.59
CA LYS A 141 1.09 -7.70 7.70
C LYS A 141 0.80 -6.20 7.71
N ARG A 142 0.33 -5.68 6.58
CA ARG A 142 0.05 -4.24 6.38
C ARG A 142 -1.42 -3.87 6.46
N ILE A 143 -2.31 -4.80 6.13
CA ILE A 143 -3.75 -4.56 6.05
C ILE A 143 -4.44 -5.39 7.12
N TYR A 144 -5.15 -4.72 8.04
CA TYR A 144 -5.89 -5.39 9.11
C TYR A 144 -7.38 -5.13 8.94
N PRO A 145 -8.22 -6.17 8.94
CA PRO A 145 -9.65 -5.96 9.05
C PRO A 145 -9.94 -5.31 10.41
N ALA A 146 -10.70 -4.23 10.39
CA ALA A 146 -11.49 -3.77 11.53
C ALA A 146 -12.94 -4.20 11.29
N ASP A 147 -13.64 -4.51 12.37
CA ASP A 147 -15.05 -4.78 12.28
C ASP A 147 -15.85 -3.46 12.12
N ASN A 148 -17.15 -3.57 11.86
CA ASN A 148 -17.97 -2.42 11.50
C ASN A 148 -18.02 -1.37 12.62
N LEU A 149 -17.47 -0.15 12.43
CA LEU A 149 -17.85 0.98 13.27
C LEU A 149 -19.24 1.45 12.82
N GLY A 150 -20.27 0.85 13.40
CA GLY A 150 -21.65 1.00 12.95
C GLY A 150 -21.98 0.04 11.79
N THR A 151 -22.07 0.56 10.56
CA THR A 151 -22.46 -0.22 9.36
C THR A 151 -21.38 -0.29 8.27
N ALA A 152 -20.21 0.30 8.47
CA ALA A 152 -19.15 0.40 7.46
C ALA A 152 -18.00 -0.56 7.79
N LYS A 153 -17.55 -1.39 6.84
CA LYS A 153 -16.35 -2.21 7.01
C LYS A 153 -15.12 -1.31 7.01
N ILE A 154 -14.39 -1.27 8.11
CA ILE A 154 -13.19 -0.45 8.24
C ILE A 154 -11.95 -1.33 8.13
N SER A 155 -10.88 -0.85 7.50
CA SER A 155 -9.59 -1.51 7.51
C SER A 155 -8.52 -0.57 8.03
N ARG A 156 -7.54 -1.10 8.76
CA ARG A 156 -6.34 -0.34 9.12
C ARG A 156 -5.26 -0.61 8.10
N VAL A 157 -4.68 0.46 7.57
CA VAL A 157 -3.57 0.42 6.62
C VAL A 157 -2.30 0.86 7.36
N GLN A 158 -1.35 -0.07 7.49
CA GLN A 158 -0.12 0.09 8.24
C GLN A 158 1.08 0.11 7.28
N GLN A 159 1.92 1.14 7.40
CA GLN A 159 3.21 1.21 6.71
C GLN A 159 4.18 0.17 7.27
N ALA A 160 5.04 -0.36 6.41
CA ALA A 160 6.13 -1.23 6.81
C ALA A 160 7.42 -0.82 6.08
N THR A 161 8.55 -1.05 6.73
CA THR A 161 9.89 -0.89 6.15
C THR A 161 10.61 -2.23 6.20
N ARG A 162 10.89 -2.80 5.03
CA ARG A 162 11.70 -4.00 4.86
C ARG A 162 13.18 -3.65 5.04
N LEU A 163 13.82 -4.44 5.88
CA LEU A 163 15.22 -4.34 6.25
C LEU A 163 16.09 -5.24 5.35
N PRO A 164 17.40 -4.98 5.26
CA PRO A 164 18.31 -5.81 4.48
C PRO A 164 18.33 -7.28 4.89
N SER A 165 18.09 -7.60 6.16
CA SER A 165 18.01 -8.99 6.65
C SER A 165 16.79 -9.77 6.14
N GLY A 166 15.84 -9.10 5.46
CA GLY A 166 14.54 -9.67 5.10
C GLY A 166 13.47 -9.50 6.17
N LEU A 167 13.86 -9.05 7.38
CA LEU A 167 12.92 -8.62 8.43
C LEU A 167 12.20 -7.33 8.03
N LEU A 168 11.15 -6.99 8.77
CA LEU A 168 10.37 -5.78 8.60
C LEU A 168 10.26 -5.02 9.91
N VAL A 169 10.23 -3.70 9.82
CA VAL A 169 9.68 -2.83 10.85
C VAL A 169 8.25 -2.47 10.45
N LEU A 170 7.27 -2.97 11.20
CA LEU A 170 5.87 -2.61 11.04
C LEU A 170 5.61 -1.34 11.86
N HIS A 171 5.25 -0.25 11.19
CA HIS A 171 5.03 1.07 11.83
C HIS A 171 3.61 1.14 12.40
N ASP A 172 3.36 0.43 13.51
CA ASP A 172 2.08 0.48 14.22
C ASP A 172 1.90 1.87 14.84
N GLN A 173 0.70 2.17 15.29
CA GLN A 173 0.40 3.45 15.91
C GLN A 173 -0.37 3.22 17.19
N LEU A 174 -0.28 4.15 18.14
CA LEU A 174 -1.22 4.15 19.25
C LEU A 174 -2.65 4.41 18.75
N VAL A 175 -2.79 5.29 17.76
CA VAL A 175 -4.08 5.72 17.20
C VAL A 175 -3.98 5.83 15.68
N TYR A 176 -4.89 5.18 14.98
CA TYR A 176 -5.13 5.34 13.55
C TYR A 176 -6.30 6.29 13.34
N GLN A 177 -6.24 7.11 12.29
CA GLN A 177 -7.30 8.07 11.97
C GLN A 177 -7.70 8.00 10.50
N SER A 178 -8.98 8.24 10.22
CA SER A 178 -9.43 8.53 8.85
C SER A 178 -9.10 9.98 8.50
N PRO A 179 -8.98 10.31 7.21
CA PRO A 179 -9.02 11.69 6.76
C PRO A 179 -10.28 12.39 7.32
N PRO A 180 -10.20 13.69 7.63
CA PRO A 180 -11.36 14.44 8.10
C PRO A 180 -12.36 14.59 6.97
N THR A 181 -13.54 13.99 7.14
CA THR A 181 -14.67 14.17 6.21
C THR A 181 -15.47 15.40 6.61
N ALA A 182 -15.77 16.27 5.65
CA ALA A 182 -16.70 17.38 5.85
C ALA A 182 -18.08 16.99 5.35
N CYS A 183 -19.11 17.25 6.14
CA CYS A 183 -20.48 17.08 5.68
C CYS A 183 -20.98 18.31 4.91
N VAL A 184 -22.16 18.19 4.27
CA VAL A 184 -22.78 19.30 3.51
C VAL A 184 -23.06 20.56 4.36
N HIS A 185 -23.11 20.43 5.69
CA HIS A 185 -23.26 21.56 6.62
C HIS A 185 -21.92 22.12 7.14
N GLY A 186 -20.78 21.63 6.62
CA GLY A 186 -19.44 22.08 7.01
C GLY A 186 -18.88 21.47 8.30
N HIS A 187 -19.59 20.55 8.96
CA HIS A 187 -19.04 19.83 10.12
C HIS A 187 -17.95 18.86 9.68
N LYS A 188 -16.83 18.82 10.41
CA LYS A 188 -15.74 17.87 10.16
C LYS A 188 -15.81 16.72 11.16
N SER A 189 -15.69 15.49 10.67
CA SER A 189 -15.54 14.29 11.50
C SER A 189 -14.43 13.41 10.95
N SER A 190 -13.57 12.92 11.86
CA SER A 190 -12.66 11.82 11.58
C SER A 190 -13.05 10.64 12.45
N PHE A 191 -12.89 9.45 11.90
CA PHE A 191 -12.95 8.21 12.66
C PHE A 191 -11.56 7.92 13.19
N ALA A 192 -11.51 7.31 14.37
CA ALA A 192 -10.26 6.91 14.97
C ALA A 192 -10.43 5.57 15.68
N SER A 193 -9.36 4.79 15.67
CA SER A 193 -9.27 3.52 16.39
C SER A 193 -7.89 3.39 16.98
N PHE A 194 -7.75 2.62 18.05
CA PHE A 194 -6.44 2.16 18.48
C PHE A 194 -5.74 1.36 17.38
N GLY A 195 -4.41 1.47 17.31
CA GLY A 195 -3.61 0.53 16.53
C GLY A 195 -3.58 -0.86 17.15
N VAL A 196 -2.96 -1.81 16.47
CA VAL A 196 -3.13 -3.24 16.80
C VAL A 196 -2.59 -3.54 18.20
N THR A 197 -1.46 -2.96 18.55
CA THR A 197 -0.81 -3.17 19.84
C THR A 197 -1.48 -2.37 20.95
N ALA A 198 -1.85 -1.11 20.68
CA ALA A 198 -2.56 -0.27 21.65
C ALA A 198 -3.94 -0.85 22.00
N ASP A 199 -4.68 -1.34 21.00
CA ASP A 199 -5.96 -2.05 21.17
C ASP A 199 -5.77 -3.22 22.14
N LEU A 200 -4.76 -4.06 21.90
CA LEU A 200 -4.45 -5.23 22.71
C LEU A 200 -4.04 -4.87 24.15
N ILE A 201 -3.30 -3.79 24.37
CA ILE A 201 -2.91 -3.36 25.72
C ILE A 201 -4.11 -2.82 26.50
N VAL A 202 -4.92 -1.97 25.87
CA VAL A 202 -6.04 -1.30 26.56
C VAL A 202 -7.19 -2.27 26.80
N SER A 203 -7.57 -3.06 25.79
CA SER A 203 -8.61 -4.09 25.92
C SER A 203 -8.14 -5.34 26.66
N GLY A 204 -6.83 -5.60 26.70
CA GLY A 204 -6.27 -6.80 27.30
C GLY A 204 -6.35 -6.84 28.82
N THR A 205 -6.41 -8.06 29.36
CA THR A 205 -6.28 -8.31 30.78
C THR A 205 -4.80 -8.32 31.17
N CYS A 206 -4.41 -7.49 32.14
CA CYS A 206 -3.05 -7.43 32.66
C CYS A 206 -2.87 -8.53 33.72
N LEU A 207 -2.23 -9.65 33.34
CA LEU A 207 -2.08 -10.83 34.20
C LEU A 207 -0.98 -10.68 35.26
N PHE A 208 0.00 -9.85 34.96
CA PHE A 208 1.15 -9.58 35.81
C PHE A 208 1.46 -8.08 35.75
N GLY A 209 1.81 -7.47 36.88
CA GLY A 209 2.26 -6.07 36.95
C GLY A 209 1.16 -5.00 36.88
N ASN A 210 -0.12 -5.34 37.03
CA ASN A 210 -1.23 -4.40 36.79
C ASN A 210 -1.17 -3.13 37.67
N LEU A 211 -0.97 -3.29 38.99
CA LEU A 211 -0.93 -2.17 39.93
C LEU A 211 0.31 -1.30 39.74
N SER A 212 1.46 -1.93 39.44
CA SER A 212 2.75 -1.25 39.34
C SER A 212 2.94 -0.53 38.01
N TYR A 213 2.50 -1.14 36.90
CA TYR A 213 2.79 -0.67 35.55
C TYR A 213 1.55 -0.65 34.65
N GLY A 214 0.69 -1.66 34.74
CA GLY A 214 -0.42 -1.86 33.82
C GLY A 214 -1.35 -0.65 33.67
N ARG A 215 -1.83 -0.09 34.79
CA ARG A 215 -2.71 1.09 34.78
C ARG A 215 -2.04 2.34 34.20
N GLN A 216 -0.75 2.55 34.47
CA GLN A 216 -0.02 3.71 33.97
C GLN A 216 0.15 3.63 32.45
N ILE A 217 0.49 2.44 31.93
CA ILE A 217 0.62 2.19 30.50
C ILE A 217 -0.72 2.40 29.79
N LYS A 218 -1.82 1.81 30.31
CA LYS A 218 -3.15 2.02 29.74
C LYS A 218 -3.55 3.49 29.75
N SER A 219 -3.32 4.19 30.87
CA SER A 219 -3.59 5.63 31.00
C SER A 219 -2.83 6.45 29.95
N ARG A 220 -1.55 6.16 29.74
CA ARG A 220 -0.74 6.85 28.71
C ARG A 220 -1.30 6.67 27.30
N ILE A 221 -1.70 5.45 26.94
CA ILE A 221 -2.31 5.16 25.64
C ILE A 221 -3.66 5.87 25.48
N LEU A 222 -4.48 5.90 26.53
CA LEU A 222 -5.76 6.60 26.55
C LEU A 222 -5.58 8.11 26.37
N SER A 223 -4.63 8.73 27.07
CA SER A 223 -4.30 10.14 26.87
C SER A 223 -3.82 10.42 25.44
N SER A 224 -3.04 9.54 24.82
CA SER A 224 -2.66 9.68 23.40
C SER A 224 -3.86 9.60 22.46
N TYR A 225 -4.80 8.68 22.72
CA TYR A 225 -6.08 8.62 22.00
C TYR A 225 -6.84 9.93 22.13
N SER A 226 -7.00 10.42 23.34
CA SER A 226 -7.76 11.62 23.59
C SER A 226 -7.09 12.90 23.08
N ALA A 227 -5.77 12.98 23.07
CA ALA A 227 -5.04 14.05 22.39
C ALA A 227 -5.30 14.02 20.88
N ALA A 228 -5.30 12.85 20.26
CA ALA A 228 -5.52 12.69 18.82
C ALA A 228 -6.97 12.96 18.41
N THR A 229 -7.95 12.55 19.22
CA THR A 229 -9.38 12.60 18.86
C THR A 229 -10.17 13.70 19.54
N GLN A 230 -9.59 14.36 20.55
CA GLN A 230 -10.28 15.33 21.43
C GLN A 230 -11.53 14.71 22.10
N ARG A 231 -11.47 13.40 22.41
CA ARG A 231 -12.55 12.59 22.99
C ARG A 231 -11.97 11.49 23.87
N HIS A 232 -12.69 11.08 24.92
CA HIS A 232 -12.33 9.86 25.65
C HIS A 232 -12.59 8.61 24.80
N ALA A 233 -11.77 7.59 25.02
CA ALA A 233 -11.98 6.30 24.37
C ALA A 233 -13.24 5.62 24.91
N THR A 234 -13.95 4.93 24.02
CA THR A 234 -15.13 4.12 24.34
C THR A 234 -14.95 2.73 23.72
N ILE A 235 -15.94 1.85 23.88
CA ILE A 235 -15.94 0.54 23.21
C ILE A 235 -15.81 0.68 21.68
N GLN A 236 -16.38 1.74 21.08
CA GLN A 236 -16.25 1.99 19.65
C GLN A 236 -14.85 2.48 19.24
N SER A 237 -13.95 2.76 20.17
CA SER A 237 -12.56 3.11 19.85
C SER A 237 -11.72 1.90 19.44
N PHE A 238 -12.26 0.69 19.58
CA PHE A 238 -11.57 -0.57 19.28
C PHE A 238 -11.98 -1.10 17.92
N ALA A 239 -10.99 -1.49 17.11
CA ALA A 239 -11.21 -1.96 15.76
C ALA A 239 -12.09 -3.22 15.73
N ARG A 240 -12.04 -4.05 16.78
CA ARG A 240 -12.74 -5.34 16.83
C ARG A 240 -13.92 -5.38 17.82
N HIS A 241 -14.48 -4.22 18.15
CA HIS A 241 -15.48 -4.11 19.21
C HIS A 241 -16.76 -4.92 18.94
N THR A 242 -17.11 -5.23 17.70
CA THR A 242 -18.30 -6.04 17.39
C THR A 242 -18.12 -7.52 17.75
N ARG A 243 -16.89 -7.98 17.98
CA ARG A 243 -16.58 -9.33 18.48
C ARG A 243 -16.67 -9.42 20.00
N PHE A 244 -16.82 -8.29 20.68
CA PHE A 244 -16.88 -8.26 22.13
C PHE A 244 -18.22 -8.83 22.59
N SER A 245 -18.17 -9.81 23.48
CA SER A 245 -19.36 -10.27 24.21
C SER A 245 -19.91 -9.17 25.11
N THR A 246 -21.19 -9.27 25.49
CA THR A 246 -21.83 -8.32 26.41
C THR A 246 -21.06 -8.20 27.73
N ASP A 247 -20.64 -9.32 28.31
CA ASP A 247 -19.88 -9.33 29.57
C ASP A 247 -18.52 -8.62 29.42
N PHE A 248 -17.84 -8.80 28.28
CA PHE A 248 -16.59 -8.11 28.00
C PHE A 248 -16.79 -6.62 27.77
N ILE A 249 -17.88 -6.23 27.08
CA ILE A 249 -18.27 -4.83 26.89
C ILE A 249 -18.50 -4.15 28.24
N ASP A 250 -19.23 -4.78 29.15
CA ASP A 250 -19.52 -4.22 30.48
C ASP A 250 -18.25 -4.06 31.31
N TRP A 251 -17.38 -5.09 31.31
CA TRP A 251 -16.09 -5.03 31.98
C TRP A 251 -15.19 -3.93 31.42
N LEU A 252 -15.00 -3.89 30.10
CA LEU A 252 -14.12 -2.92 29.44
C LEU A 252 -14.67 -1.50 29.57
N SER A 253 -15.99 -1.31 29.51
CA SER A 253 -16.62 0.00 29.72
C SER A 253 -16.34 0.54 31.13
N LYS A 254 -16.40 -0.34 32.14
CA LYS A 254 -16.04 0.02 33.52
C LYS A 254 -14.54 0.37 33.63
N GLU A 255 -13.67 -0.46 33.05
CA GLU A 255 -12.21 -0.23 33.05
C GLU A 255 -11.87 1.12 32.39
N LEU A 256 -12.45 1.42 31.22
CA LEU A 256 -12.27 2.70 30.53
C LEU A 256 -12.80 3.86 31.37
N SER A 257 -13.98 3.72 31.99
CA SER A 257 -14.54 4.77 32.85
C SER A 257 -13.64 5.07 34.04
N ASP A 258 -13.03 4.06 34.66
CA ASP A 258 -12.15 4.24 35.81
C ASP A 258 -10.81 4.88 35.40
N LEU A 259 -10.28 4.55 34.23
CA LEU A 259 -9.04 5.14 33.70
C LEU A 259 -9.25 6.56 33.17
N ASN A 260 -10.36 6.84 32.47
CA ASN A 260 -10.67 8.17 31.93
C ASN A 260 -10.84 9.23 33.02
N ARG A 261 -11.24 8.85 34.24
CA ARG A 261 -11.29 9.78 35.39
C ARG A 261 -9.92 10.36 35.76
N LEU A 262 -8.84 9.70 35.36
CA LEU A 262 -7.47 10.13 35.59
C LEU A 262 -6.93 11.00 34.43
N ASP A 263 -7.67 11.10 33.33
CA ASP A 263 -7.24 11.80 32.11
C ASP A 263 -7.84 13.22 32.06
N PRO A 264 -7.02 14.29 32.12
CA PRO A 264 -7.49 15.65 32.33
C PRO A 264 -8.03 16.33 31.06
N LEU A 265 -8.82 15.65 30.22
CA LEU A 265 -9.48 16.35 29.10
C LEU A 265 -10.41 17.42 29.64
N THR A 266 -9.99 18.67 29.47
CA THR A 266 -10.70 19.83 30.00
C THR A 266 -12.02 20.06 29.28
N LEU A 267 -12.14 19.71 27.99
CA LEU A 267 -13.39 19.82 27.22
C LEU A 267 -13.44 18.80 26.06
N PRO A 268 -14.12 17.63 26.22
CA PRO A 268 -14.34 16.73 25.09
C PRO A 268 -15.20 17.41 24.02
N ARG A 269 -14.81 17.32 22.74
CA ARG A 269 -15.65 17.81 21.65
C ARG A 269 -16.93 16.98 21.60
N PRO A 270 -18.13 17.58 21.65
CA PRO A 270 -19.37 16.83 21.45
C PRO A 270 -19.29 16.09 20.11
N SER A 271 -19.66 14.81 20.11
CA SER A 271 -19.79 14.06 18.86
C SER A 271 -20.80 14.79 17.98
N CYS A 272 -20.35 15.33 16.85
CA CYS A 272 -21.26 15.92 15.89
C CYS A 272 -22.15 14.80 15.33
N ALA A 273 -23.36 14.68 15.84
CA ALA A 273 -24.35 13.72 15.39
C ALA A 273 -25.07 14.23 14.13
N CYS A 274 -24.35 14.82 13.17
CA CYS A 274 -25.00 15.20 11.93
C CYS A 274 -25.49 13.93 11.24
N PRO A 275 -26.80 13.78 10.96
CA PRO A 275 -27.32 12.63 10.21
C PRO A 275 -26.74 12.55 8.80
N CYS A 276 -26.15 13.67 8.34
CA CYS A 276 -25.55 13.86 7.04
C CYS A 276 -24.13 13.31 6.89
N PHE A 277 -23.47 12.86 7.98
CA PHE A 277 -22.16 12.23 7.82
C PHE A 277 -22.31 10.95 7.01
N PRO A 278 -21.61 10.82 5.88
CA PRO A 278 -21.65 9.60 5.13
C PRO A 278 -21.09 8.47 6.02
N LYS A 279 -21.75 7.32 6.00
CA LYS A 279 -21.33 6.08 6.70
C LYS A 279 -20.03 5.49 6.11
N LYS A 280 -19.09 6.31 5.61
CA LYS A 280 -18.16 5.96 4.52
C LYS A 280 -16.67 6.03 4.87
N ALA A 281 -16.27 6.07 6.13
CA ALA A 281 -14.87 5.74 6.39
C ALA A 281 -14.73 4.22 6.33
N SER A 282 -14.08 3.73 5.27
CA SER A 282 -13.75 2.30 5.12
C SER A 282 -12.29 2.00 5.49
N PHE A 283 -11.50 3.05 5.76
CA PHE A 283 -10.07 2.91 6.03
C PHE A 283 -9.57 3.90 7.10
N LEU A 284 -8.64 3.43 7.92
CA LEU A 284 -7.89 4.21 8.89
C LEU A 284 -6.40 4.09 8.58
N TYR A 285 -5.70 5.21 8.62
CA TYR A 285 -4.30 5.30 8.22
C TYR A 285 -3.43 5.64 9.42
N GLY A 286 -2.25 5.02 9.46
CA GLY A 286 -1.21 5.43 10.38
C GLY A 286 -0.49 6.67 9.89
N MET A 287 0.16 7.39 10.80
CA MET A 287 1.11 8.44 10.40
C MET A 287 2.28 7.82 9.64
N THR A 288 2.85 8.60 8.74
CA THR A 288 4.06 8.23 8.00
C THR A 288 5.25 8.20 8.94
N ASN A 289 6.00 7.10 8.92
CA ASN A 289 7.35 7.09 9.48
C ASN A 289 8.33 7.28 8.32
N THR A 290 8.99 8.44 8.29
CA THR A 290 10.10 8.69 7.39
C THR A 290 11.38 8.20 8.06
N THR A 291 11.63 6.89 8.01
CA THR A 291 12.95 6.37 8.42
C THR A 291 14.01 7.11 7.63
N ARG A 292 14.79 7.97 8.31
CA ARG A 292 15.74 8.92 7.72
C ARG A 292 16.91 8.21 7.01
N GLU A 293 17.26 7.03 7.51
CA GLU A 293 18.32 6.18 6.96
C GLU A 293 17.71 4.88 6.47
N LEU A 294 17.37 4.81 5.18
CA LEU A 294 17.19 3.53 4.53
C LEU A 294 18.57 3.03 4.11
N ALA A 295 18.94 1.83 4.57
CA ALA A 295 20.19 1.21 4.14
C ALA A 295 20.22 1.16 2.60
N VAL A 296 21.25 1.76 2.01
CA VAL A 296 21.56 1.60 0.59
C VAL A 296 21.87 0.13 0.37
N GLN A 297 21.04 -0.54 -0.41
CA GLN A 297 21.21 -1.96 -0.71
C GLN A 297 21.16 -2.16 -2.22
N ASP A 298 22.14 -2.90 -2.71
CA ASP A 298 22.10 -3.49 -4.04
C ASP A 298 21.28 -4.79 -3.97
N PHE A 299 20.14 -4.82 -4.65
CA PHE A 299 19.28 -6.01 -4.70
C PHE A 299 19.62 -6.96 -5.87
N SER A 300 20.67 -6.68 -6.64
CA SER A 300 20.95 -7.40 -7.89
C SER A 300 21.25 -8.88 -7.67
N GLU A 301 21.82 -9.24 -6.51
CA GLU A 301 22.07 -10.62 -6.09
C GLU A 301 20.79 -11.40 -5.78
N ARG A 302 19.69 -10.71 -5.44
CA ARG A 302 18.38 -11.31 -5.14
C ARG A 302 17.49 -11.44 -6.36
N ALA A 303 17.84 -10.77 -7.47
CA ALA A 303 17.05 -10.81 -8.67
C ALA A 303 17.05 -12.22 -9.27
N LYS A 304 15.85 -12.78 -9.44
CA LYS A 304 15.70 -14.12 -10.02
C LYS A 304 16.05 -14.08 -11.51
N ARG A 305 16.75 -15.11 -11.96
CA ARG A 305 17.17 -15.31 -13.36
C ARG A 305 16.87 -16.74 -13.76
N VAL A 306 16.64 -16.96 -15.05
CA VAL A 306 16.57 -18.32 -15.61
C VAL A 306 17.90 -19.03 -15.36
N PRO A 307 17.92 -20.24 -14.76
CA PRO A 307 19.15 -20.99 -14.57
C PRO A 307 19.88 -21.23 -15.89
N LEU A 308 21.21 -21.14 -15.91
CA LEU A 308 21.99 -21.26 -17.14
C LEU A 308 21.82 -22.62 -17.83
N VAL A 309 21.65 -23.69 -17.05
CA VAL A 309 21.39 -25.04 -17.59
C VAL A 309 20.05 -25.10 -18.34
N VAL A 310 18.98 -24.57 -17.74
CA VAL A 310 17.65 -24.49 -18.35
C VAL A 310 17.69 -23.62 -19.61
N PHE A 311 18.35 -22.47 -19.54
CA PHE A 311 18.53 -21.57 -20.69
C PHE A 311 19.24 -22.26 -21.86
N ARG A 312 20.29 -23.05 -21.62
CA ARG A 312 21.00 -23.81 -22.67
C ARG A 312 20.11 -24.87 -23.34
N LEU A 313 19.24 -25.54 -22.57
CA LEU A 313 18.29 -26.50 -23.14
C LEU A 313 17.30 -25.80 -24.09
N VAL A 314 16.81 -24.61 -23.71
CA VAL A 314 15.96 -23.81 -24.60
C VAL A 314 16.70 -23.40 -25.88
N GLN A 315 17.97 -22.99 -25.78
CA GLN A 315 18.82 -22.69 -26.96
C GLN A 315 18.98 -23.87 -27.91
N GLN A 316 18.94 -25.09 -27.38
CA GLN A 316 19.05 -26.34 -28.15
C GLN A 316 17.71 -26.79 -28.75
N GLY A 317 16.61 -26.05 -28.53
CA GLY A 317 15.27 -26.44 -28.98
C GLY A 317 14.64 -27.53 -28.11
N LEU A 318 15.20 -27.82 -26.94
CA LEU A 318 14.71 -28.86 -26.02
C LEU A 318 13.67 -28.30 -25.07
N PHE A 319 12.49 -27.97 -25.59
CA PHE A 319 11.36 -27.48 -24.80
C PHE A 319 10.03 -27.71 -25.52
N GLN A 320 8.93 -27.63 -24.77
CA GLN A 320 7.58 -27.54 -25.31
C GLN A 320 7.05 -26.12 -25.09
N SER A 321 6.36 -25.55 -26.07
CA SER A 321 5.70 -24.25 -25.93
C SER A 321 4.18 -24.42 -25.83
N HIS A 322 3.58 -23.65 -24.93
CA HIS A 322 2.14 -23.57 -24.79
C HIS A 322 1.73 -22.11 -24.90
N GLN A 323 0.92 -21.81 -25.92
CA GLN A 323 0.41 -20.46 -26.11
C GLN A 323 -0.63 -20.16 -25.04
N ARG A 324 -0.46 -19.03 -24.33
CA ARG A 324 -1.50 -18.53 -23.43
C ARG A 324 -2.52 -17.72 -24.24
N PRO A 325 -3.82 -17.82 -23.92
CA PRO A 325 -4.84 -17.00 -24.58
C PRO A 325 -4.68 -15.50 -24.27
N HIS A 326 -4.03 -15.14 -23.16
CA HIS A 326 -3.79 -13.74 -22.76
C HIS A 326 -2.34 -13.52 -22.33
N SER A 327 -1.78 -12.37 -22.73
CA SER A 327 -0.42 -11.97 -22.38
C SER A 327 -0.35 -11.53 -20.92
N VAL A 328 0.68 -12.00 -20.21
CA VAL A 328 0.88 -11.71 -18.77
C VAL A 328 1.72 -10.45 -18.54
N PHE A 329 2.46 -10.01 -19.56
CA PHE A 329 3.45 -8.94 -19.44
C PHE A 329 2.96 -7.61 -20.00
N SER A 330 2.35 -7.59 -21.21
CA SER A 330 1.73 -6.38 -21.76
C SER A 330 0.86 -6.67 -22.99
N SER A 331 -0.02 -5.72 -23.34
CA SER A 331 -0.82 -5.75 -24.58
C SER A 331 0.01 -5.64 -25.86
N ASN A 332 1.28 -5.23 -25.77
CA ASN A 332 2.18 -5.03 -26.92
C ASN A 332 3.18 -6.18 -27.10
N SER A 333 3.03 -7.27 -26.33
CA SER A 333 3.91 -8.44 -26.42
C SER A 333 3.10 -9.73 -26.48
N SER A 334 3.52 -10.65 -27.33
CA SER A 334 3.08 -12.04 -27.27
C SER A 334 3.89 -12.75 -26.20
N THR A 335 3.19 -13.45 -25.31
CA THR A 335 3.83 -14.26 -24.26
C THR A 335 3.33 -15.68 -24.33
N TYR A 336 4.24 -16.63 -24.15
CA TYR A 336 3.91 -18.05 -24.12
C TYR A 336 4.68 -18.74 -23.01
N GLU A 337 4.13 -19.86 -22.53
CA GLU A 337 4.82 -20.71 -21.59
C GLU A 337 5.82 -21.59 -22.32
N VAL A 338 6.99 -21.77 -21.70
CA VAL A 338 8.01 -22.70 -22.14
C VAL A 338 8.18 -23.74 -21.03
N LEU A 339 7.97 -25.00 -21.37
CA LEU A 339 8.22 -26.14 -20.50
C LEU A 339 9.51 -26.82 -20.93
N VAL A 340 10.54 -26.72 -20.10
CA VAL A 340 11.82 -27.40 -20.32
C VAL A 340 11.80 -28.72 -19.56
N PRO A 341 11.93 -29.87 -20.22
CA PRO A 341 11.97 -31.16 -19.54
C PRO A 341 13.15 -31.21 -18.56
N ALA A 342 12.91 -31.77 -17.37
CA ALA A 342 13.98 -32.00 -16.40
C ALA A 342 14.82 -33.21 -16.83
N VAL A 343 16.09 -33.21 -16.42
CA VAL A 343 16.96 -34.39 -16.56
C VAL A 343 16.54 -35.47 -15.54
N GLU A 344 16.06 -35.05 -14.36
CA GLU A 344 15.40 -35.88 -13.33
C GLU A 344 14.33 -35.03 -12.62
N GLY A 345 13.06 -35.46 -12.58
CA GLY A 345 11.96 -34.75 -11.90
C GLY A 345 10.97 -34.01 -12.81
N ASP A 346 10.25 -33.04 -12.24
CA ASP A 346 9.26 -32.20 -12.96
C ASP A 346 9.95 -31.12 -13.82
N GLY A 347 9.43 -30.90 -15.03
CA GLY A 347 9.97 -29.90 -15.97
C GLY A 347 9.96 -28.46 -15.41
N THR A 348 10.92 -27.65 -15.86
CA THR A 348 11.00 -26.23 -15.49
C THR A 348 10.10 -25.40 -16.39
N LYS A 349 9.13 -24.70 -15.79
CA LYS A 349 8.31 -23.70 -16.49
C LYS A 349 9.06 -22.37 -16.58
N LEU A 350 8.93 -21.70 -17.72
CA LEU A 350 9.43 -20.35 -17.99
C LEU A 350 8.36 -19.53 -18.71
N PHE A 351 8.50 -18.21 -18.67
CA PHE A 351 7.78 -17.31 -19.57
C PHE A 351 8.70 -16.87 -20.70
N ALA A 352 8.20 -16.91 -21.92
CA ALA A 352 8.82 -16.27 -23.07
C ALA A 352 8.01 -15.04 -23.48
N LYS A 353 8.68 -13.93 -23.77
CA LYS A 353 8.09 -12.68 -24.25
C LYS A 353 8.77 -12.26 -25.55
N GLN A 354 7.98 -11.95 -26.57
CA GLN A 354 8.46 -11.30 -27.79
C GLN A 354 8.24 -9.80 -27.67
N SER A 355 9.32 -9.04 -27.82
CA SER A 355 9.27 -7.57 -27.75
C SER A 355 10.27 -6.96 -28.72
N ARG A 356 9.84 -5.90 -29.43
CA ARG A 356 10.74 -5.06 -30.23
C ARG A 356 11.72 -4.23 -29.37
N HIS A 357 11.53 -4.22 -28.05
CA HIS A 357 12.31 -3.47 -27.07
C HIS A 357 13.15 -4.39 -26.17
N GLN A 358 13.50 -5.58 -26.65
CA GLN A 358 14.21 -6.63 -25.90
C GLN A 358 15.49 -6.13 -25.17
N LEU A 359 16.30 -5.29 -25.83
CA LEU A 359 17.55 -4.79 -25.26
C LEU A 359 17.30 -3.77 -24.15
N GLN A 360 16.32 -2.89 -24.35
CA GLN A 360 15.90 -1.92 -23.34
C GLN A 360 15.32 -2.64 -22.12
N GLU A 361 14.53 -3.68 -22.32
CA GLU A 361 13.92 -4.45 -21.24
C GLU A 361 14.96 -5.21 -20.40
N ILE A 362 15.96 -5.85 -21.02
CA ILE A 362 17.07 -6.51 -20.29
C ILE A 362 17.88 -5.49 -19.50
N SER A 363 18.23 -4.36 -20.12
CA SER A 363 19.01 -3.28 -19.50
C SER A 363 18.25 -2.65 -18.33
N GLY A 364 16.97 -2.34 -18.55
CA GLY A 364 16.05 -1.80 -17.57
C GLY A 364 15.87 -2.75 -16.39
N ALA A 365 15.62 -4.05 -16.64
CA ALA A 365 15.50 -5.05 -15.59
C ALA A 365 16.80 -5.22 -14.79
N THR A 366 17.95 -5.27 -15.47
CA THR A 366 19.26 -5.42 -14.81
C THR A 366 19.57 -4.24 -13.91
N THR A 367 19.26 -3.02 -14.35
CA THR A 367 19.48 -1.81 -13.54
C THR A 367 18.43 -1.68 -12.44
N ALA A 368 17.17 -2.00 -12.73
CA ALA A 368 16.10 -2.01 -11.73
C ALA A 368 16.40 -2.96 -10.58
N ALA A 369 17.02 -4.11 -10.86
CA ALA A 369 17.45 -5.06 -9.85
C ALA A 369 18.43 -4.48 -8.84
N VAL A 370 19.12 -3.37 -9.12
CA VAL A 370 19.97 -2.69 -8.13
C VAL A 370 19.11 -1.99 -7.07
N TYR A 371 18.02 -1.33 -7.49
CA TYR A 371 17.22 -0.44 -6.64
C TYR A 371 15.95 -1.10 -6.08
N TYR A 372 15.42 -2.10 -6.76
CA TYR A 372 14.15 -2.74 -6.44
C TYR A 372 14.34 -4.21 -6.04
N PRO A 373 13.72 -4.68 -4.96
CA PRO A 373 13.93 -6.04 -4.44
C PRO A 373 13.19 -7.15 -5.22
N ARG A 374 12.33 -6.79 -6.18
CA ARG A 374 11.31 -7.68 -6.78
C ARG A 374 11.40 -7.74 -8.29
N ILE A 375 12.62 -7.86 -8.78
CA ILE A 375 12.92 -7.83 -10.20
C ILE A 375 13.32 -9.22 -10.69
N HIS A 376 12.72 -9.62 -11.80
CA HIS A 376 13.15 -10.76 -12.59
C HIS A 376 13.96 -10.26 -13.77
N VAL A 377 15.20 -10.73 -13.92
CA VAL A 377 16.05 -10.33 -15.04
C VAL A 377 15.96 -11.40 -16.14
N PRO A 378 15.43 -11.05 -17.34
CA PRO A 378 15.27 -12.03 -18.41
C PRO A 378 16.61 -12.40 -19.05
N ARG A 379 16.60 -13.49 -19.82
CA ARG A 379 17.69 -13.86 -20.75
C ARG A 379 17.22 -13.76 -22.19
N LEU A 380 18.04 -13.18 -23.06
CA LEU A 380 17.76 -13.11 -24.50
C LEU A 380 18.09 -14.43 -25.18
N THR A 381 17.17 -14.97 -25.97
CA THR A 381 17.45 -16.15 -26.80
C THR A 381 18.10 -15.77 -28.14
N SER A 382 18.61 -16.77 -28.87
CA SER A 382 19.08 -16.59 -30.25
C SER A 382 17.95 -16.23 -31.22
N SER A 383 16.71 -16.61 -30.91
CA SER A 383 15.50 -16.21 -31.65
C SER A 383 15.03 -14.78 -31.36
N GLY A 384 15.59 -14.09 -30.35
CA GLY A 384 15.14 -12.77 -29.91
C GLY A 384 13.99 -12.79 -28.89
N ASP A 385 13.68 -13.95 -28.29
CA ASP A 385 12.72 -14.03 -27.20
C ASP A 385 13.38 -13.67 -25.86
N LEU A 386 12.64 -13.02 -24.97
CA LEU A 386 13.03 -12.80 -23.59
C LEU A 386 12.50 -13.93 -22.71
N LEU A 387 13.39 -14.66 -22.05
CA LEU A 387 13.03 -15.72 -21.12
C LEU A 387 13.09 -15.24 -19.68
N TYR A 388 11.95 -15.31 -19.00
CA TYR A 388 11.77 -14.98 -17.59
C TYR A 388 11.59 -16.25 -16.75
N PRO A 389 12.01 -16.23 -15.46
CA PRO A 389 11.52 -17.18 -14.48
C PRO A 389 9.99 -17.20 -14.47
N PHE A 390 9.40 -18.39 -14.45
CA PHE A 390 7.95 -18.51 -14.32
C PHE A 390 7.49 -18.00 -12.96
N PHE A 391 6.34 -17.33 -12.98
CA PHE A 391 5.70 -16.77 -11.80
C PHE A 391 4.21 -17.11 -11.86
N ASP A 392 3.76 -17.92 -10.91
CA ASP A 392 2.36 -18.33 -10.82
C ASP A 392 1.55 -17.26 -10.08
N GLY A 393 1.03 -16.30 -10.83
CA GLY A 393 0.28 -15.18 -10.29
C GLY A 393 -0.63 -14.52 -11.31
N ILE A 394 -1.40 -13.56 -10.82
CA ILE A 394 -2.27 -12.69 -11.62
C ILE A 394 -1.77 -11.25 -11.50
N THR A 395 -2.12 -10.41 -12.48
CA THR A 395 -1.84 -8.98 -12.36
C THR A 395 -2.74 -8.34 -11.31
N GLU A 396 -2.27 -7.27 -10.68
CA GLU A 396 -3.08 -6.46 -9.76
C GLU A 396 -4.33 -5.89 -10.44
N ALA A 397 -4.25 -5.55 -11.73
CA ALA A 397 -5.38 -5.10 -12.53
C ALA A 397 -6.43 -6.21 -12.71
N GLU A 398 -6.04 -7.44 -13.02
CA GLU A 398 -6.95 -8.59 -13.11
C GLU A 398 -7.61 -8.91 -11.76
N LEU A 399 -6.84 -8.82 -10.66
CA LEU A 399 -7.37 -8.96 -9.31
C LEU A 399 -8.44 -7.91 -9.03
N ARG A 400 -8.19 -6.64 -9.41
CA ARG A 400 -9.13 -5.54 -9.20
C ARG A 400 -10.39 -5.67 -10.06
N MET A 401 -10.24 -6.04 -11.34
CA MET A 401 -11.39 -6.34 -12.20
C MET A 401 -12.23 -7.46 -11.59
N SER A 402 -11.61 -8.56 -11.15
CA SER A 402 -12.31 -9.69 -10.53
C SER A 402 -13.02 -9.29 -9.25
N PHE A 403 -12.40 -8.45 -8.42
CA PHE A 403 -13.00 -7.89 -7.20
C PHE A 403 -14.24 -7.04 -7.51
N ILE A 404 -14.18 -6.18 -8.53
CA ILE A 404 -15.30 -5.33 -8.95
C ILE A 404 -16.46 -6.18 -9.50
N HIS A 405 -16.18 -7.11 -10.40
CA HIS A 405 -17.17 -8.02 -10.98
C HIS A 405 -17.79 -8.93 -9.90
N GLY A 406 -17.03 -9.32 -8.88
CA GLY A 406 -17.48 -10.06 -7.71
C GLY A 406 -18.27 -9.22 -6.68
N GLY A 407 -18.72 -8.02 -7.04
CA GLY A 407 -19.55 -7.17 -6.19
C GLY A 407 -18.81 -6.50 -5.03
N ARG A 408 -17.47 -6.36 -5.12
CA ARG A 408 -16.64 -5.60 -4.16
C ARG A 408 -16.72 -6.07 -2.71
N SER A 409 -16.99 -7.35 -2.47
CA SER A 409 -17.24 -7.90 -1.13
C SER A 409 -16.17 -8.88 -0.65
N HIS A 410 -15.36 -9.41 -1.57
CA HIS A 410 -14.37 -10.45 -1.29
C HIS A 410 -13.14 -9.88 -0.56
N TRP A 411 -13.12 -10.08 0.76
CA TRP A 411 -12.07 -9.55 1.64
C TRP A 411 -10.64 -9.94 1.23
N PRO A 412 -10.31 -11.21 0.95
CA PRO A 412 -8.95 -11.58 0.57
C PRO A 412 -8.44 -10.84 -0.66
N SER A 413 -9.32 -10.55 -1.64
CA SER A 413 -8.94 -9.75 -2.81
C SER A 413 -8.67 -8.30 -2.44
N LEU A 414 -9.54 -7.68 -1.63
CA LEU A 414 -9.34 -6.31 -1.15
C LEU A 414 -8.02 -6.19 -0.36
N GLU A 415 -7.78 -7.12 0.56
CA GLU A 415 -6.57 -7.14 1.36
C GLU A 415 -5.32 -7.23 0.49
N LEU A 416 -5.36 -8.09 -0.53
CA LEU A 416 -4.25 -8.31 -1.44
C LEU A 416 -3.98 -7.11 -2.35
N LEU A 417 -5.03 -6.44 -2.85
CA LEU A 417 -4.91 -5.20 -3.62
C LEU A 417 -4.20 -4.11 -2.81
N LEU A 418 -4.68 -3.85 -1.59
CA LEU A 418 -4.09 -2.81 -0.75
C LEU A 418 -2.69 -3.18 -0.25
N TYR A 419 -2.43 -4.47 -0.03
CA TYR A 419 -1.08 -4.95 0.27
C TYR A 419 -0.11 -4.66 -0.89
N ALA A 420 -0.51 -4.94 -2.13
CA ALA A 420 0.30 -4.66 -3.31
C ALA A 420 0.61 -3.17 -3.46
N GLU A 421 -0.39 -2.30 -3.28
CA GLU A 421 -0.18 -0.84 -3.31
C GLU A 421 0.76 -0.35 -2.20
N MET A 422 0.66 -0.90 -1.00
CA MET A 422 1.60 -0.58 0.08
C MET A 422 3.03 -1.02 -0.22
N VAL A 423 3.21 -2.17 -0.88
CA VAL A 423 4.53 -2.65 -1.31
C VAL A 423 5.09 -1.77 -2.43
N LYS A 424 4.27 -1.38 -3.40
CA LYS A 424 4.63 -0.43 -4.48
C LYS A 424 5.09 0.91 -3.92
N ALA A 425 4.35 1.48 -2.98
CA ALA A 425 4.70 2.74 -2.32
C ALA A 425 6.05 2.64 -1.61
N GLU A 426 6.27 1.58 -0.82
CA GLU A 426 7.52 1.35 -0.11
C GLU A 426 8.72 1.15 -1.05
N ASP A 427 8.61 0.24 -2.02
CA ASP A 427 9.71 -0.12 -2.91
C ASP A 427 10.09 1.07 -3.81
N THR A 428 9.10 1.86 -4.27
CA THR A 428 9.34 3.08 -5.06
C THR A 428 10.01 4.18 -4.21
N LEU A 429 9.49 4.44 -3.01
CA LEU A 429 10.07 5.44 -2.11
C LEU A 429 11.51 5.08 -1.74
N ARG A 430 11.77 3.80 -1.45
CA ARG A 430 13.13 3.31 -1.20
C ARG A 430 14.03 3.54 -2.41
N ALA A 431 13.62 3.11 -3.60
CA ALA A 431 14.43 3.25 -4.81
C ALA A 431 14.81 4.72 -5.06
N TYR A 432 13.85 5.65 -4.92
CA TYR A 432 14.13 7.08 -5.06
C TYR A 432 15.08 7.61 -3.99
N ARG A 433 14.88 7.26 -2.72
CA ARG A 433 15.77 7.68 -1.63
C ARG A 433 17.17 7.14 -1.80
N THR A 434 17.32 5.87 -2.16
CA THR A 434 18.62 5.24 -2.44
C THR A 434 19.31 5.94 -3.60
N CYS A 435 18.57 6.24 -4.68
CA CYS A 435 19.11 6.92 -5.84
C CYS A 435 19.56 8.36 -5.51
N LEU A 436 18.74 9.14 -4.82
CA LEU A 436 19.01 10.54 -4.51
C LEU A 436 20.06 10.69 -3.38
N GLY A 437 20.01 9.86 -2.34
CA GLY A 437 20.97 9.88 -1.23
C GLY A 437 22.39 9.48 -1.65
N GLY A 438 22.54 8.63 -2.67
CA GLY A 438 23.84 8.28 -3.25
C GLY A 438 24.48 9.38 -4.11
N MET A 439 23.81 10.54 -4.26
CA MET A 439 24.24 11.65 -5.12
C MET A 439 24.77 12.87 -4.37
N GLU A 440 24.98 12.81 -3.04
CA GLU A 440 25.67 13.89 -2.32
C GLU A 440 27.00 14.25 -3.02
N GLY A 441 27.06 15.46 -3.58
CA GLY A 441 28.24 15.99 -4.28
C GLY A 441 28.45 15.52 -5.73
N LYS A 442 27.51 14.80 -6.35
CA LYS A 442 27.60 14.40 -7.77
C LYS A 442 26.54 15.10 -8.62
N GLU A 443 26.96 15.85 -9.63
CA GLU A 443 26.04 16.38 -10.64
C GLU A 443 25.34 15.22 -11.39
N GLN A 444 24.02 15.30 -11.51
CA GLN A 444 23.23 14.42 -12.36
C GLN A 444 23.59 14.70 -13.82
N THR A 445 24.56 13.96 -14.35
CA THR A 445 25.07 14.11 -15.71
C THR A 445 24.35 13.24 -16.74
N VAL A 446 23.30 12.51 -16.35
CA VAL A 446 22.52 11.70 -17.28
C VAL A 446 21.33 12.53 -17.79
N PRO A 447 21.41 13.14 -18.99
CA PRO A 447 20.25 13.78 -19.58
C PRO A 447 19.14 12.73 -19.75
N PRO A 448 17.86 13.11 -19.61
CA PRO A 448 16.74 12.20 -19.84
C PRO A 448 16.83 11.68 -21.29
N LYS A 449 17.35 10.46 -21.46
CA LYS A 449 17.29 9.73 -22.73
C LYS A 449 15.85 9.24 -22.94
N GLU A 450 15.55 8.78 -24.15
CA GLU A 450 14.25 8.38 -24.69
C GLU A 450 13.56 7.18 -23.96
N GLY A 451 13.49 7.20 -22.62
CA GLY A 451 12.79 6.21 -21.78
C GLY A 451 11.29 6.50 -21.70
N ILE A 452 10.80 6.87 -20.52
CA ILE A 452 9.36 7.14 -20.30
C ILE A 452 8.80 8.25 -21.21
N GLN A 453 9.66 9.16 -21.69
CA GLN A 453 9.26 10.19 -22.67
C GLN A 453 8.71 9.60 -23.96
N ARG A 454 9.10 8.38 -24.36
CA ARG A 454 8.49 7.69 -25.50
C ARG A 454 7.00 7.44 -25.26
N PHE A 455 6.59 7.08 -24.04
CA PHE A 455 5.18 6.82 -23.74
C PHE A 455 4.31 8.07 -23.69
N LEU A 456 4.91 9.23 -23.42
CA LEU A 456 4.15 10.46 -23.23
C LEU A 456 4.33 11.40 -24.42
N ARG A 457 5.56 11.81 -24.72
CA ARG A 457 5.84 12.77 -25.79
C ARG A 457 5.65 12.18 -27.18
N SER A 458 6.29 11.05 -27.50
CA SER A 458 6.28 10.52 -28.87
C SER A 458 4.89 10.09 -29.37
N ARG A 459 3.96 9.80 -28.43
CA ARG A 459 2.59 9.42 -28.75
C ARG A 459 1.70 10.61 -29.14
N VAL A 460 2.09 11.82 -28.77
CA VAL A 460 1.33 13.06 -28.99
C VAL A 460 1.85 13.83 -30.19
N VAL A 461 3.15 13.73 -30.48
CA VAL A 461 3.74 14.36 -31.66
C VAL A 461 2.95 13.96 -32.90
N ASP A 462 2.53 14.96 -33.67
CA ASP A 462 1.74 14.81 -34.88
C ASP A 462 0.44 14.00 -34.70
N ASP A 463 -0.17 14.08 -33.51
CA ASP A 463 -1.40 13.37 -33.14
C ASP A 463 -1.30 11.83 -33.31
N ALA A 464 -0.07 11.27 -33.37
CA ALA A 464 0.21 9.92 -33.86
C ALA A 464 -0.62 8.81 -33.20
N ARG A 465 -0.74 8.82 -31.87
CA ARG A 465 -1.50 7.78 -31.15
C ARG A 465 -3.02 7.95 -31.30
N PHE A 466 -3.50 9.19 -31.46
CA PHE A 466 -4.91 9.43 -31.78
C PHE A 466 -5.25 8.91 -33.17
N THR A 467 -4.40 9.19 -34.16
CA THR A 467 -4.54 8.64 -35.51
C THR A 467 -4.47 7.12 -35.51
N GLU A 468 -3.58 6.52 -34.73
CA GLU A 468 -3.51 5.06 -34.55
C GLU A 468 -4.83 4.48 -34.01
N PHE A 469 -5.40 5.11 -32.98
CA PHE A 469 -6.60 4.60 -32.31
C PHE A 469 -7.89 4.84 -33.10
N TYR A 470 -8.01 6.02 -33.72
CA TYR A 470 -9.28 6.58 -34.16
C TYR A 470 -9.27 7.03 -35.63
N ARG A 471 -8.13 6.92 -36.32
CA ARG A 471 -7.97 7.29 -37.73
C ARG A 471 -8.42 8.73 -37.98
N ASP A 472 -9.29 8.94 -38.97
CA ASP A 472 -9.73 10.26 -39.42
C ASP A 472 -10.89 10.84 -38.60
N GLY A 473 -11.46 10.11 -37.64
CA GLY A 473 -12.58 10.60 -36.85
C GLY A 473 -13.44 9.56 -36.16
N PHE A 474 -14.60 10.00 -35.69
CA PHE A 474 -15.55 9.23 -34.89
C PHE A 474 -16.97 9.34 -35.45
N TYR A 475 -17.82 8.37 -35.12
CA TYR A 475 -19.27 8.45 -35.37
C TYR A 475 -20.01 8.59 -34.06
N ILE A 476 -20.36 9.82 -33.67
CA ILE A 476 -21.01 10.10 -32.40
C ILE A 476 -22.48 10.43 -32.66
N SER A 477 -23.39 9.65 -32.07
CA SER A 477 -24.84 9.83 -32.21
C SER A 477 -25.30 9.93 -33.68
N GLY A 478 -24.71 9.10 -34.55
CA GLY A 478 -25.01 9.06 -35.99
C GLY A 478 -24.38 10.18 -36.82
N LYS A 479 -23.58 11.08 -36.22
CA LYS A 479 -22.86 12.14 -36.93
C LYS A 479 -21.38 11.79 -37.05
N SER A 480 -20.84 11.95 -38.25
CA SER A 480 -19.40 11.86 -38.48
C SER A 480 -18.71 13.12 -37.96
N ILE A 481 -17.72 12.94 -37.10
CA ILE A 481 -16.89 14.00 -36.53
C ILE A 481 -15.46 13.75 -37.00
N SER A 482 -14.89 14.70 -37.73
CA SER A 482 -13.48 14.62 -38.10
C SER A 482 -12.59 14.73 -36.87
N MET A 483 -11.45 14.04 -36.91
CA MET A 483 -10.45 14.12 -35.86
C MET A 483 -9.99 15.55 -35.64
N GLU A 484 -9.78 16.29 -36.73
CA GLU A 484 -9.42 17.71 -36.70
C GLU A 484 -10.41 18.52 -35.85
N LYS A 485 -11.71 18.39 -36.14
CA LYS A 485 -12.76 19.11 -35.39
C LYS A 485 -12.71 18.73 -33.91
N PHE A 486 -12.63 17.43 -33.59
CA PHE A 486 -12.59 16.93 -32.21
C PHE A 486 -11.40 17.49 -31.41
N LEU A 487 -10.22 17.55 -32.02
CA LEU A 487 -9.00 18.04 -31.36
C LEU A 487 -8.97 19.56 -31.21
N THR A 488 -9.63 20.31 -32.08
CA THR A 488 -9.63 21.79 -32.07
C THR A 488 -10.74 22.41 -31.25
N LEU A 489 -11.83 21.71 -30.98
CA LEU A 489 -12.94 22.27 -30.19
C LEU A 489 -12.58 22.42 -28.70
N PRO A 490 -12.93 23.56 -28.07
CA PRO A 490 -12.90 23.73 -26.62
C PRO A 490 -13.78 22.72 -25.89
N TRP A 491 -13.44 22.44 -24.63
CA TRP A 491 -14.19 21.50 -23.79
C TRP A 491 -14.94 22.23 -22.68
N LYS A 492 -16.17 21.80 -22.39
CA LYS A 492 -16.89 22.18 -21.17
C LYS A 492 -17.11 20.95 -20.31
N VAL A 493 -16.39 20.82 -19.20
CA VAL A 493 -16.50 19.68 -18.27
C VAL A 493 -17.23 20.10 -17.01
N ASN A 494 -18.40 19.52 -16.75
CA ASN A 494 -19.28 19.87 -15.62
C ASN A 494 -19.51 21.40 -15.51
N GLY A 495 -19.65 22.07 -16.66
CA GLY A 495 -19.88 23.52 -16.76
C GLY A 495 -18.63 24.41 -16.75
N ALA A 496 -17.47 23.87 -16.37
CA ALA A 496 -16.20 24.61 -16.44
C ALA A 496 -15.62 24.55 -17.87
N VAL A 497 -15.09 25.66 -18.37
CA VAL A 497 -14.55 25.79 -19.73
C VAL A 497 -13.05 25.54 -19.74
N TYR A 498 -12.61 24.72 -20.69
CA TYR A 498 -11.22 24.32 -20.89
C TYR A 498 -10.79 24.53 -22.35
N PRO A 499 -9.48 24.71 -22.61
CA PRO A 499 -8.94 24.75 -23.97
C PRO A 499 -9.18 23.46 -24.75
N SER A 500 -8.93 23.53 -26.04
CA SER A 500 -8.97 22.35 -26.92
C SER A 500 -7.88 21.34 -26.58
N LEU A 501 -8.12 20.06 -26.90
CA LEU A 501 -7.12 19.01 -26.72
C LEU A 501 -5.80 19.34 -27.42
N ARG A 502 -5.85 19.88 -28.64
CA ARG A 502 -4.64 20.31 -29.35
C ARG A 502 -3.83 21.37 -28.59
N THR A 503 -4.52 22.32 -27.94
CA THR A 503 -3.85 23.32 -27.10
C THR A 503 -3.20 22.67 -25.89
N LEU A 504 -3.91 21.75 -25.23
CA LEU A 504 -3.41 21.04 -24.06
C LEU A 504 -2.24 20.10 -24.41
N PHE A 505 -2.30 19.42 -25.55
CA PHE A 505 -1.23 18.57 -26.07
C PHE A 505 0.02 19.37 -26.44
N ARG A 506 -0.13 20.54 -27.07
CA ARG A 506 1.00 21.44 -27.31
C ARG A 506 1.66 21.89 -26.01
N ASN A 507 0.88 22.29 -25.01
CA ASN A 507 1.40 22.64 -23.69
C ASN A 507 2.13 21.46 -23.04
N ALA A 508 1.57 20.25 -23.13
CA ALA A 508 2.20 19.05 -22.62
C ALA A 508 3.54 18.75 -23.33
N LEU A 509 3.60 18.90 -24.66
CA LEU A 509 4.84 18.74 -25.43
C LEU A 509 5.92 19.74 -25.00
N GLU A 510 5.55 21.00 -24.74
CA GLU A 510 6.45 22.03 -24.23
C GLU A 510 6.97 21.71 -22.82
N VAL A 511 6.08 21.32 -21.90
CA VAL A 511 6.44 21.01 -20.50
C VAL A 511 7.27 19.73 -20.40
N LEU A 512 6.96 18.70 -21.19
CA LEU A 512 7.69 17.42 -21.18
C LEU A 512 8.95 17.46 -22.06
N HIS A 513 9.24 18.58 -22.73
CA HIS A 513 10.46 18.73 -23.51
C HIS A 513 11.69 18.54 -22.61
N PRO A 514 12.73 17.77 -23.00
CA PRO A 514 13.93 17.57 -22.19
C PRO A 514 14.58 18.87 -21.71
N GLN A 515 14.51 19.93 -22.52
CA GLN A 515 15.09 21.24 -22.21
C GLN A 515 14.12 22.19 -21.47
N SER A 516 12.90 21.75 -21.13
CA SER A 516 11.97 22.58 -20.37
C SER A 516 12.49 22.81 -18.95
N THR A 517 12.16 23.97 -18.37
CA THR A 517 12.50 24.27 -16.97
C THR A 517 11.96 23.20 -16.02
N GLN A 518 10.75 22.70 -16.26
CA GLN A 518 10.11 21.69 -15.42
C GLN A 518 10.83 20.36 -15.47
N MET A 519 11.37 19.95 -16.63
CA MET A 519 12.16 18.73 -16.75
C MET A 519 13.55 18.90 -16.12
N GLN A 520 14.21 20.03 -16.36
CA GLN A 520 15.58 20.31 -15.89
C GLN A 520 15.66 20.49 -14.36
N THR A 521 14.59 20.96 -13.73
CA THR A 521 14.57 21.22 -12.28
C THR A 521 13.94 20.09 -11.46
N CYS A 522 13.27 19.13 -12.11
CA CYS A 522 12.71 18.00 -11.38
C CYS A 522 13.84 17.03 -11.00
N PRO A 523 13.95 16.64 -9.71
CA PRO A 523 14.92 15.63 -9.30
C PRO A 523 14.74 14.35 -10.12
N ILE A 524 15.87 13.79 -10.58
CA ILE A 524 15.88 12.54 -11.33
C ILE A 524 16.13 11.39 -10.36
N ALA A 525 15.42 10.27 -10.52
CA ALA A 525 15.73 9.04 -9.81
C ALA A 525 15.55 7.84 -10.73
N PHE A 526 16.15 6.72 -10.36
CA PHE A 526 15.84 5.46 -11.03
C PHE A 526 14.40 5.05 -10.70
N GLY A 527 13.57 4.97 -11.73
CA GLY A 527 12.17 4.56 -11.64
C GLY A 527 11.84 3.47 -12.65
N LEU A 528 10.78 2.72 -12.38
CA LEU A 528 10.33 1.64 -13.25
C LEU A 528 9.58 2.16 -14.49
N GLY A 529 9.11 3.41 -14.47
CA GLY A 529 8.39 4.10 -15.54
C GLY A 529 6.96 3.62 -15.76
N ASP A 530 6.68 2.36 -15.48
CA ASP A 530 5.42 1.72 -15.84
C ASP A 530 4.84 0.77 -14.77
N ALA A 531 5.13 1.02 -13.49
CA ALA A 531 4.73 0.15 -12.38
C ALA A 531 3.26 0.34 -11.93
N HIS A 532 2.32 0.35 -12.88
CA HIS A 532 0.87 0.31 -12.59
C HIS A 532 0.37 -1.12 -12.45
N GLY A 533 -0.88 -1.31 -12.00
CA GLY A 533 -1.40 -2.63 -11.66
C GLY A 533 -1.44 -3.68 -12.78
N ALA A 534 -1.25 -3.32 -14.06
CA ALA A 534 -1.12 -4.33 -15.13
C ALA A 534 0.31 -4.90 -15.23
N ASN A 535 1.30 -4.20 -14.68
CA ASN A 535 2.72 -4.57 -14.69
C ASN A 535 3.23 -4.97 -13.29
N VAL A 536 2.30 -5.30 -12.39
CA VAL A 536 2.58 -5.83 -11.06
C VAL A 536 1.85 -7.15 -10.94
N MET A 537 2.61 -8.23 -10.80
CA MET A 537 2.04 -9.56 -10.60
C MET A 537 2.08 -9.94 -9.12
N ILE A 538 1.04 -10.66 -8.70
CA ILE A 538 0.86 -11.11 -7.31
C ILE A 538 0.66 -12.61 -7.31
N SER A 539 1.43 -13.32 -6.47
CA SER A 539 1.36 -14.77 -6.37
C SER A 539 0.01 -15.25 -5.83
N SER A 540 -0.50 -16.31 -6.45
CA SER A 540 -1.70 -17.03 -5.99
C SER A 540 -1.51 -17.69 -4.62
N SER A 541 -0.26 -17.92 -4.20
CA SER A 541 0.12 -18.62 -2.98
C SER A 541 0.67 -17.68 -1.91
N SER A 542 0.29 -17.90 -0.65
CA SER A 542 0.85 -17.14 0.48
C SER A 542 2.06 -17.88 1.02
N SER A 543 3.13 -17.14 1.29
CA SER A 543 4.27 -17.63 2.04
C SER A 543 3.88 -17.90 3.51
N PRO A 544 4.62 -18.74 4.25
CA PRO A 544 4.36 -19.04 5.68
C PRO A 544 4.35 -17.80 6.59
N ASP A 545 5.06 -16.74 6.19
CA ASP A 545 5.11 -15.44 6.88
C ASP A 545 3.89 -14.54 6.59
N ASN A 546 2.89 -15.06 5.87
CA ASN A 546 1.73 -14.34 5.31
C ASN A 546 2.10 -13.25 4.29
N SER A 547 3.35 -13.18 3.84
CA SER A 547 3.69 -12.36 2.69
C SER A 547 3.18 -13.01 1.41
N ARG A 548 2.96 -12.19 0.39
CA ARG A 548 2.64 -12.63 -0.96
C ARG A 548 3.81 -12.21 -1.82
N GLU A 549 4.30 -13.14 -2.64
CA GLU A 549 5.31 -12.77 -3.61
C GLU A 549 4.69 -11.78 -4.60
N ILE A 550 5.38 -10.66 -4.81
CA ILE A 550 5.03 -9.62 -5.77
C ILE A 550 6.25 -9.43 -6.66
N ILE A 551 6.02 -9.29 -7.96
CA ILE A 551 7.07 -8.97 -8.93
C ILE A 551 6.63 -7.82 -9.84
N TYR A 552 7.60 -6.99 -10.20
CA TYR A 552 7.43 -5.99 -11.25
C TYR A 552 7.80 -6.63 -12.60
N VAL A 553 7.06 -6.29 -13.63
CA VAL A 553 7.31 -6.77 -15.00
C VAL A 553 7.33 -5.59 -15.99
N ASP A 554 7.70 -5.89 -17.24
CA ASP A 554 7.76 -4.93 -18.36
C ASP A 554 8.72 -3.75 -18.14
N HIS A 555 10.01 -4.06 -17.98
CA HIS A 555 11.06 -3.09 -17.66
C HIS A 555 11.59 -2.30 -18.87
N GLU A 556 10.87 -2.26 -20.00
CA GLU A 556 11.36 -1.63 -21.24
C GLU A 556 11.57 -0.13 -21.15
N VAL A 557 10.97 0.53 -20.15
CA VAL A 557 11.14 1.96 -19.88
C VAL A 557 11.76 2.25 -18.51
N ALA A 558 12.19 1.23 -17.77
CA ALA A 558 12.88 1.45 -16.49
C ALA A 558 14.19 2.23 -16.73
N GLY A 559 14.47 3.22 -15.89
CA GLY A 559 15.59 4.13 -16.11
C GLY A 559 15.60 5.33 -15.16
N PHE A 560 16.52 6.25 -15.40
CA PHE A 560 16.60 7.50 -14.66
C PHE A 560 15.65 8.53 -15.26
N HIS A 561 14.61 8.89 -14.51
CA HIS A 561 13.53 9.78 -14.95
C HIS A 561 13.33 10.92 -13.96
N ALA A 562 12.82 12.05 -14.44
CA ALA A 562 12.21 13.05 -13.57
C ALA A 562 11.11 12.37 -12.74
N ILE A 563 11.18 12.46 -11.41
CA ILE A 563 10.37 11.62 -10.52
C ILE A 563 8.86 11.82 -10.76
N LEU A 564 8.42 13.05 -10.97
CA LEU A 564 6.99 13.33 -11.23
C LEU A 564 6.51 12.82 -12.59
N LEU A 565 7.43 12.57 -13.53
CA LEU A 565 7.11 11.93 -14.79
C LEU A 565 6.93 10.41 -14.60
N ASP A 566 7.84 9.78 -13.82
CA ASP A 566 7.80 8.35 -13.48
C ASP A 566 6.51 7.95 -12.77
N LEU A 567 6.05 8.79 -11.84
CA LEU A 567 4.86 8.54 -11.04
C LEU A 567 3.54 8.72 -11.80
N ALA A 568 3.52 9.41 -12.95
CA ALA A 568 2.29 9.80 -13.62
C ALA A 568 1.42 8.60 -14.03
N LYS A 569 2.02 7.58 -14.66
CA LYS A 569 1.26 6.43 -15.16
C LYS A 569 0.75 5.51 -14.04
N PRO A 570 1.55 5.15 -13.02
CA PRO A 570 1.03 4.46 -11.84
C PRO A 570 -0.04 5.25 -11.09
N LEU A 571 0.10 6.57 -10.95
CA LEU A 571 -0.93 7.41 -10.34
C LEU A 571 -2.23 7.35 -11.15
N TYR A 572 -2.16 7.57 -12.47
CA TYR A 572 -3.36 7.59 -13.30
C TYR A 572 -4.05 6.23 -13.35
N ASN A 573 -3.31 5.18 -13.72
CA ASN A 573 -3.90 3.87 -13.98
C ASN A 573 -4.46 3.20 -12.72
N ASP A 574 -3.86 3.46 -11.56
CA ASP A 574 -4.30 2.84 -10.32
C ASP A 574 -5.36 3.69 -9.60
N ILE A 575 -5.27 5.03 -9.61
CA ILE A 575 -6.29 5.88 -8.96
C ILE A 575 -7.52 6.01 -9.86
N PHE A 576 -7.37 6.22 -11.16
CA PHE A 576 -8.49 6.34 -12.09
C PHE A 576 -8.83 5.02 -12.78
N PHE A 577 -8.63 3.89 -12.10
CA PHE A 577 -8.84 2.55 -12.66
C PHE A 577 -10.26 2.36 -13.20
N GLU A 578 -11.29 2.76 -12.44
CA GLU A 578 -12.68 2.61 -12.90
C GLU A 578 -12.98 3.50 -14.10
N THR A 579 -12.38 4.69 -14.18
CA THR A 579 -12.46 5.55 -15.38
C THR A 579 -11.75 4.90 -16.57
N LEU A 580 -10.54 4.40 -16.36
CA LEU A 580 -9.70 3.77 -17.38
C LEU A 580 -10.34 2.50 -17.95
N TYR A 581 -11.11 1.75 -17.15
CA TYR A 581 -11.72 0.46 -17.51
C TYR A 581 -13.25 0.47 -17.60
N ALA A 582 -13.88 1.65 -17.70
CA ALA A 582 -15.35 1.75 -17.68
C ALA A 582 -16.06 0.96 -18.79
N ASP A 583 -15.38 0.74 -19.92
CA ASP A 583 -15.85 -0.04 -21.08
C ASP A 583 -16.01 -1.54 -20.79
N VAL A 584 -15.27 -2.07 -19.82
CA VAL A 584 -15.26 -3.51 -19.47
C VAL A 584 -15.75 -3.79 -18.05
N LEU A 585 -16.05 -2.75 -17.28
CA LEU A 585 -16.61 -2.89 -15.94
C LEU A 585 -18.15 -2.87 -15.98
N PRO A 586 -18.82 -3.42 -14.97
CA PRO A 586 -20.28 -3.34 -14.88
C PRO A 586 -20.75 -1.89 -15.00
N ALA A 587 -21.77 -1.64 -15.83
CA ALA A 587 -22.20 -0.30 -16.19
C ALA A 587 -22.49 0.56 -14.95
N THR A 588 -21.73 1.64 -14.82
CA THR A 588 -21.89 2.65 -13.77
C THR A 588 -22.06 4.06 -14.34
N GLU A 589 -22.15 4.19 -15.66
CA GLU A 589 -21.96 5.45 -16.37
C GLU A 589 -23.15 6.40 -16.21
N ASP A 590 -22.90 7.48 -15.48
CA ASP A 590 -23.73 8.69 -15.47
C ASP A 590 -22.93 9.78 -16.19
N ILE A 591 -22.87 9.67 -17.52
CA ILE A 591 -22.20 10.62 -18.41
C ILE A 591 -23.15 11.05 -19.52
N VAL A 592 -23.20 12.35 -19.73
CA VAL A 592 -23.87 12.99 -20.86
C VAL A 592 -22.81 13.77 -21.61
N TYR A 593 -22.71 13.53 -22.90
CA TYR A 593 -21.83 14.31 -23.76
C TYR A 593 -22.59 14.79 -25.00
N GLU A 594 -22.28 16.00 -25.42
CA GLU A 594 -22.80 16.61 -26.63
C GLU A 594 -21.66 17.37 -27.31
N MET A 595 -21.64 17.35 -28.64
CA MET A 595 -20.71 18.13 -29.43
C MET A 595 -21.51 19.03 -30.35
N ASP A 596 -21.33 20.33 -30.20
CA ASP A 596 -21.88 21.37 -31.06
C ASP A 596 -20.78 21.96 -31.96
N GLU A 597 -21.08 23.05 -32.67
CA GLU A 597 -20.10 23.72 -33.55
C GLU A 597 -19.03 24.51 -32.77
N GLU A 598 -19.28 24.84 -31.50
CA GLU A 598 -18.42 25.71 -30.69
C GLU A 598 -17.65 24.94 -29.62
N SER A 599 -18.15 23.79 -29.16
CA SER A 599 -17.60 23.08 -28.02
C SER A 599 -18.01 21.62 -27.92
N ILE A 600 -17.21 20.87 -27.15
CA ILE A 600 -17.53 19.54 -26.64
C ILE A 600 -17.97 19.71 -25.19
N ASN A 601 -19.24 19.44 -24.88
CA ASN A 601 -19.77 19.53 -23.53
C ASN A 601 -19.87 18.12 -22.93
N VAL A 602 -19.24 17.91 -21.78
CA VAL A 602 -19.28 16.66 -21.02
C VAL A 602 -19.76 16.95 -19.61
N ARG A 603 -20.81 16.25 -19.20
CA ARG A 603 -21.29 16.22 -17.81
C ARG A 603 -21.19 14.80 -17.31
N PHE A 604 -20.47 14.59 -16.22
CA PHE A 604 -20.38 13.28 -15.61
C PHE A 604 -20.26 13.41 -14.10
N THR A 605 -20.76 12.39 -13.40
CA THR A 605 -20.56 12.24 -11.95
C THR A 605 -19.34 11.36 -11.72
N PRO A 606 -18.20 11.92 -11.26
CA PRO A 606 -17.05 11.10 -10.90
C PRO A 606 -17.44 10.09 -9.83
N ARG A 607 -17.04 8.83 -10.00
CA ARG A 607 -17.24 7.78 -9.02
C ARG A 607 -15.89 7.36 -8.46
N VAL A 608 -15.78 7.44 -7.14
CA VAL A 608 -14.65 6.96 -6.38
C VAL A 608 -15.18 5.93 -5.42
N ASP A 609 -14.81 4.66 -5.62
CA ASP A 609 -15.08 3.62 -4.65
C ASP A 609 -14.07 3.65 -3.49
N ASP A 610 -14.39 2.94 -2.41
CA ASP A 610 -13.57 2.94 -1.20
C ASP A 610 -12.15 2.42 -1.48
N VAL A 611 -12.00 1.48 -2.42
CA VAL A 611 -10.69 0.95 -2.82
C VAL A 611 -9.87 2.02 -3.51
N THR A 612 -10.48 2.75 -4.44
CA THR A 612 -9.86 3.88 -5.14
C THR A 612 -9.39 4.95 -4.16
N GLN A 613 -10.24 5.32 -3.20
CA GLN A 613 -9.86 6.25 -2.15
C GLN A 613 -8.69 5.71 -1.32
N ALA A 614 -8.66 4.41 -1.02
CA ALA A 614 -7.55 3.80 -0.29
C ALA A 614 -6.25 3.78 -1.09
N VAL A 615 -6.29 3.44 -2.38
CA VAL A 615 -5.11 3.50 -3.26
C VAL A 615 -4.58 4.94 -3.35
N PHE A 616 -5.48 5.92 -3.50
CA PHE A 616 -5.11 7.33 -3.48
C PHE A 616 -4.39 7.73 -2.19
N GLU A 617 -4.97 7.40 -1.03
CA GLU A 617 -4.37 7.67 0.28
C GLU A 617 -3.02 6.96 0.43
N ILE A 618 -2.89 5.72 -0.05
CA ILE A 618 -1.61 5.00 0.01
C ILE A 618 -0.53 5.73 -0.79
N LYS A 619 -0.83 6.14 -2.02
CA LYS A 619 0.14 6.80 -2.90
C LYS A 619 0.47 8.21 -2.43
N THR A 620 -0.49 8.96 -1.89
CA THR A 620 -0.22 10.31 -1.39
C THR A 620 0.49 10.28 -0.04
N ARG A 621 -0.06 9.54 0.92
CA ARG A 621 0.44 9.46 2.28
C ARG A 621 1.76 8.71 2.36
N TYR A 622 1.86 7.50 1.81
CA TYR A 622 3.03 6.64 2.03
C TYR A 622 4.11 6.72 0.95
N LEU A 623 3.88 7.47 -0.13
CA LEU A 623 4.87 7.69 -1.19
C LEU A 623 5.13 9.18 -1.46
N LEU A 624 4.15 9.95 -1.93
CA LEU A 624 4.38 11.34 -2.36
C LEU A 624 4.78 12.27 -1.20
N GLN A 625 4.04 12.25 -0.09
CA GLN A 625 4.36 13.08 1.07
C GLN A 625 5.78 12.80 1.62
N PRO A 626 6.17 11.56 1.96
CA PRO A 626 7.49 11.27 2.50
C PRO A 626 8.61 11.47 1.47
N LEU A 627 8.30 11.45 0.18
CA LEU A 627 9.23 11.84 -0.88
C LEU A 627 9.42 13.36 -0.95
N CYS A 628 8.33 14.14 -0.90
CA CYS A 628 8.40 15.60 -0.85
C CYS A 628 9.20 16.07 0.37
N GLU A 629 8.93 15.50 1.55
CA GLU A 629 9.68 15.77 2.78
C GLU A 629 11.17 15.49 2.59
N PHE A 630 11.53 14.32 2.06
CA PHE A 630 12.92 13.94 1.80
C PHE A 630 13.61 14.85 0.77
N ILE A 631 12.93 15.23 -0.31
CA ILE A 631 13.50 16.15 -1.32
C ILE A 631 13.71 17.55 -0.73
N LEU A 632 12.80 18.02 0.13
CA LEU A 632 12.97 19.29 0.85
C LEU A 632 14.18 19.25 1.78
N GLU A 633 14.43 18.12 2.45
CA GLU A 633 15.63 17.91 3.28
C GLU A 633 16.92 17.97 2.45
N LEU A 634 16.89 17.48 1.20
CA LEU A 634 17.99 17.60 0.24
C LEU A 634 18.11 19.02 -0.39
N GLY A 635 17.28 19.98 0.02
CA GLY A 635 17.26 21.34 -0.54
C GLY A 635 16.53 21.48 -1.89
N GLY A 636 15.90 20.42 -2.38
CA GLY A 636 15.05 20.42 -3.57
C GLY A 636 13.60 20.82 -3.26
N ASN A 637 12.76 20.91 -4.29
CA ASN A 637 11.33 21.15 -4.11
C ASN A 637 10.52 20.64 -5.32
N LEU A 638 9.54 19.76 -5.09
CA LEU A 638 8.67 19.22 -6.14
C LEU A 638 7.46 20.10 -6.50
N GLU A 639 7.13 21.12 -5.71
CA GLU A 639 5.97 22.00 -5.92
C GLU A 639 5.95 22.59 -7.34
N ARG A 640 7.11 23.08 -7.81
CA ARG A 640 7.24 23.71 -9.14
C ARG A 640 7.11 22.72 -10.29
N ASN A 641 7.26 21.43 -10.00
CA ASN A 641 7.20 20.37 -10.99
C ASN A 641 5.80 19.73 -11.06
N VAL A 642 4.82 20.17 -10.25
CA VAL A 642 3.44 19.66 -10.35
C VAL A 642 2.87 19.82 -11.76
N THR A 643 3.19 20.91 -12.46
CA THR A 643 2.83 21.09 -13.88
C THR A 643 3.34 19.94 -14.77
N LEU A 644 4.51 19.37 -14.48
CA LEU A 644 5.03 18.20 -15.20
C LEU A 644 4.14 16.97 -14.96
N LEU A 645 3.80 16.69 -13.70
CA LEU A 645 2.89 15.60 -13.32
C LEU A 645 1.52 15.78 -14.01
N SER A 646 0.90 16.96 -13.90
CA SER A 646 -0.42 17.26 -14.44
C SER A 646 -0.50 17.06 -15.95
N ASN A 647 0.52 17.50 -16.70
CA ASN A 647 0.59 17.28 -18.14
C ASN A 647 0.84 15.81 -18.49
N ALA A 648 1.66 15.09 -17.71
CA ALA A 648 1.83 13.66 -17.91
C ALA A 648 0.53 12.87 -17.64
N LEU A 649 -0.24 13.24 -16.61
CA LEU A 649 -1.54 12.63 -16.29
C LEU A 649 -2.57 12.84 -17.40
N LEU A 650 -2.59 14.03 -18.03
CA LEU A 650 -3.40 14.26 -19.24
C LEU A 650 -3.09 13.22 -20.32
N LEU A 651 -1.80 13.02 -20.62
CA LEU A 651 -1.39 12.11 -21.68
C LEU A 651 -1.66 10.64 -21.30
N CYS A 652 -1.55 10.27 -20.02
CA CYS A 652 -2.00 8.97 -19.54
C CYS A 652 -3.51 8.77 -19.78
N ALA A 653 -4.33 9.78 -19.50
CA ALA A 653 -5.77 9.72 -19.74
C ALA A 653 -6.14 9.54 -21.22
N THR A 654 -5.43 10.25 -22.10
CA THR A 654 -5.82 10.33 -23.51
C THR A 654 -5.20 9.26 -24.40
N LEU A 655 -4.06 8.65 -24.02
CA LEU A 655 -3.23 7.83 -24.92
C LEU A 655 -3.00 6.38 -24.46
N THR A 656 -3.48 6.00 -23.28
CA THR A 656 -3.17 4.68 -22.69
C THR A 656 -3.95 3.54 -23.34
N ARG A 657 -5.27 3.71 -23.54
CA ARG A 657 -6.16 2.69 -24.14
C ARG A 657 -6.91 3.26 -25.35
N ASN A 658 -7.26 2.37 -26.26
CA ASN A 658 -8.13 2.67 -27.39
C ASN A 658 -9.59 2.50 -26.94
N TYR A 659 -10.38 3.57 -27.00
CA TYR A 659 -11.80 3.56 -26.63
C TYR A 659 -12.73 3.61 -27.84
N GLY A 660 -12.26 3.22 -29.04
CA GLY A 660 -13.06 3.29 -30.27
C GLY A 660 -14.35 2.47 -30.22
N ALA A 661 -14.46 1.53 -29.29
CA ALA A 661 -15.67 0.74 -29.03
C ALA A 661 -16.58 1.32 -27.92
N SER A 662 -16.15 2.36 -27.18
CA SER A 662 -16.91 2.97 -26.08
C SER A 662 -16.66 4.48 -25.99
N TYR A 663 -17.55 5.27 -26.61
CA TYR A 663 -17.49 6.73 -26.51
C TYR A 663 -17.72 7.29 -25.11
N PRO A 664 -18.65 6.77 -24.28
CA PRO A 664 -18.77 7.23 -22.89
C PRO A 664 -17.44 7.16 -22.13
N THR A 665 -16.74 6.02 -22.23
CA THR A 665 -15.42 5.82 -21.62
C THR A 665 -14.37 6.77 -22.22
N LEU A 666 -14.38 6.99 -23.55
CA LEU A 666 -13.53 7.99 -24.20
C LEU A 666 -13.71 9.37 -23.58
N PHE A 667 -14.94 9.90 -23.57
CA PHE A 667 -15.24 11.24 -23.06
C PHE A 667 -14.93 11.39 -21.57
N MET A 668 -15.19 10.36 -20.76
CA MET A 668 -14.88 10.38 -19.34
C MET A 668 -13.37 10.43 -19.07
N ASN A 669 -12.57 9.66 -19.81
CA ASN A 669 -11.11 9.69 -19.69
C ASN A 669 -10.56 11.06 -20.12
N MET A 670 -11.00 11.58 -21.28
CA MET A 670 -10.59 12.90 -21.77
C MET A 670 -10.92 14.00 -20.74
N ALA A 671 -12.16 14.04 -20.25
CA ALA A 671 -12.60 15.01 -19.27
C ALA A 671 -11.78 14.94 -17.96
N THR A 672 -11.48 13.73 -17.48
CA THR A 672 -10.63 13.50 -16.31
C THR A 672 -9.22 14.06 -16.52
N GLY A 673 -8.59 13.74 -17.66
CA GLY A 673 -7.26 14.25 -18.01
C GLY A 673 -7.21 15.77 -18.14
N ILE A 674 -8.22 16.38 -18.76
CA ILE A 674 -8.35 17.83 -18.94
C ILE A 674 -8.45 18.55 -17.58
N VAL A 675 -9.24 18.02 -16.65
CA VAL A 675 -9.35 18.60 -15.29
C VAL A 675 -8.00 18.57 -14.60
N LEU A 676 -7.32 17.42 -14.60
CA LEU A 676 -6.00 17.23 -13.97
C LEU A 676 -4.93 18.13 -14.58
N SER A 677 -4.96 18.36 -15.90
CA SER A 677 -3.95 19.15 -16.61
C SER A 677 -3.89 20.61 -16.17
N THR A 678 -4.90 21.10 -15.44
CA THR A 678 -4.94 22.49 -14.98
C THR A 678 -4.07 22.76 -13.75
N ALA A 679 -3.64 21.72 -13.02
CA ALA A 679 -2.88 21.88 -11.80
C ALA A 679 -1.43 22.29 -12.05
N ASN A 680 -0.99 23.34 -11.36
CA ASN A 680 0.36 23.92 -11.43
C ASN A 680 1.08 23.95 -10.08
N ASP A 681 0.39 23.54 -9.02
CA ASP A 681 0.86 23.44 -7.63
C ASP A 681 0.06 22.33 -6.93
N TRP A 682 0.52 21.85 -5.78
CA TRP A 682 -0.12 20.74 -5.06
C TRP A 682 -1.53 21.10 -4.59
N LYS A 683 -1.76 22.36 -4.20
CA LYS A 683 -3.09 22.83 -3.76
C LYS A 683 -4.13 22.68 -4.87
N LYS A 684 -3.79 23.09 -6.09
CA LYS A 684 -4.63 22.97 -7.27
C LYS A 684 -4.74 21.53 -7.72
N PHE A 685 -3.68 20.73 -7.61
CA PHE A 685 -3.74 19.29 -7.86
C PHE A 685 -4.78 18.61 -6.97
N TYR A 686 -4.72 18.79 -5.65
CA TYR A 686 -5.74 18.26 -4.73
C TYR A 686 -7.13 18.85 -4.99
N SER A 687 -7.24 20.10 -5.45
CA SER A 687 -8.52 20.67 -5.87
C SER A 687 -9.11 19.96 -7.10
N CYS A 688 -8.27 19.57 -8.07
CA CYS A 688 -8.70 18.78 -9.23
C CYS A 688 -9.16 17.39 -8.81
N LEU A 689 -8.45 16.74 -7.88
CA LEU A 689 -8.85 15.45 -7.33
C LEU A 689 -10.19 15.51 -6.59
N ARG A 690 -10.43 16.56 -5.79
CA ARG A 690 -11.74 16.81 -5.16
C ARG A 690 -12.85 17.03 -6.18
N PHE A 691 -12.57 17.77 -7.25
CA PHE A 691 -13.52 17.94 -8.36
C PHE A 691 -13.86 16.59 -9.02
N LEU A 692 -12.90 15.67 -9.04
CA LEU A 692 -13.05 14.30 -9.55
C LEU A 692 -13.53 13.29 -8.48
N GLY A 693 -14.06 13.78 -7.35
CA GLY A 693 -14.73 12.96 -6.33
C GLY A 693 -13.84 12.29 -5.29
N LEU A 694 -12.52 12.54 -5.30
CA LEU A 694 -11.61 12.03 -4.27
C LEU A 694 -11.66 12.90 -3.01
N ASP A 695 -11.58 12.28 -1.83
CA ASP A 695 -11.39 12.99 -0.56
C ASP A 695 -9.90 13.36 -0.42
N ALA A 696 -9.50 14.44 -1.08
CA ALA A 696 -8.12 14.91 -1.23
C ALA A 696 -7.80 16.19 -0.42
#